data_AF-A0A2W4M422-F1
#
_entry.id   AF-A0A2W4M422-F1
#
_cell.length_a   1.000
_cell.length_b   1.000
_cell.length_c   1.000
_cell.angle_alpha   90.00
_cell.angle_beta   90.00
_cell.angle_gamma   90.00
#
_symmetry.space_group_name_H-M   'P 1'
#
loop_
_entity.id
_entity.type
_entity.pdbx_description
1 polymer ?
#
loop_
_entity_poly.entity_id
_entity_poly.type
_entity_poly.pdbx_seq_one_letter_code
_entity_poly.pdbx_strand_id
1 'polypeptide(L)'
;MYATTLETAHEEATHRASHGASKGGKRVHRAYPLYVHLSVLFSLLFLAVGGLIAWVGYVHGRDLTLTATARMFQQIGREIQLDFERVFQPVGRFVDVLAAQPLVEARTLDERLRALPVLHRAFRDGSVAAVYAGYNDGSFFLMRVLHNEHRQFGAPDGTRYLVQSIERGTRSPRPTYIYFDAELRELGRRRAPEYDYDPRSRTWWQAVPQAGDRAFTEPYVFFSTGVLGVTVAQRANARAVVGMDISLTHLSERLRTLANLPDMRMALFDAQRRVLARSDGTVIRRDGDLPTLEVLDDTGDPLLEGFDAAQHDGDTVDVQGREWKRVVLPIYTVSGPLYLGIAVPLDEVLAELRTIRAEHMLATFALLILAVPAIGYAARRMARPMQRATRLASDIRAFRFDGPPAGRSSIYEVDQLSVALEMMRETIRNFLDVAISLAGEKNFERLLQRVVRETCDTVDAVGGLVYLPDADRKMLCPASLVDRKGQPLGIEAPAVAVDATSPIASCYRDGITRSFELSNDSPEWPALSERAKYVLAIPLRERNGDCVGVLVLYIAEPPSYARRAFAEALSGTAAVAIEEQRLIETRKELLDSFIRLVAGAIDAKSPYTGGHCQRVPELTFMLARAACEAKSGPFKDFSLNERQWEALQIASWLHDCGKVTTPEYVVDKATKLETIYDRLHEIRMRFEVIKRDVEIETLKRQLRGEDAEALRAERERRWAELDEDFAFVARCNEGGETLAPEDVARLERIAKRTWQRTLDDRIGLSEAEKARKNRTPAAPLPATEYLLADKDEHLIERPAFEELSPDNPWGFKLRAPKYKYNRGELHNLRISRGTLTEEERYVINHHIVQTIIMLSQLPFPAHLRAVPEIAGGHHEKMDGTGYPRGLKRDEMSVEARMMAIADIFEALTAADRPYKKAKPLSEALGIMQRMKREGHIDPDLYELFIDSGVWRKYAERYLRPDQIDVQDAVPYR
;
A
#
# COMPACT_ATOMS: atom_id res chain seq x y z
N MET A 1 -39.74 18.58 1.54
CA MET A 1 -40.03 18.49 0.09
C MET A 1 -38.91 19.23 -0.61
N TYR A 2 -37.84 18.51 -0.98
CA TYR A 2 -37.53 17.99 -2.34
C TYR A 2 -37.06 19.12 -3.27
N ALA A 3 -35.92 19.10 -3.97
CA ALA A 3 -34.81 18.15 -4.18
C ALA A 3 -33.63 19.02 -4.72
N THR A 4 -32.43 19.06 -4.14
CA THR A 4 -31.28 18.14 -4.33
C THR A 4 -30.96 17.80 -5.80
N THR A 5 -30.02 18.57 -6.34
CA THR A 5 -29.21 18.33 -7.53
C THR A 5 -28.37 17.06 -7.39
N LEU A 6 -28.60 16.11 -8.30
CA LEU A 6 -27.82 14.91 -8.57
C LEU A 6 -27.10 15.14 -9.90
N GLU A 7 -25.78 15.30 -9.88
CA GLU A 7 -24.93 15.00 -11.03
C GLU A 7 -23.48 14.85 -10.57
N THR A 8 -22.78 13.86 -11.15
CA THR A 8 -21.38 13.44 -10.94
C THR A 8 -21.10 12.38 -9.84
N ALA A 9 -21.54 11.14 -10.09
CA ALA A 9 -20.83 9.92 -9.70
C ALA A 9 -21.39 8.72 -10.48
N HIS A 10 -20.98 8.57 -11.74
CA HIS A 10 -21.24 7.38 -12.55
C HIS A 10 -19.89 6.91 -13.09
N GLU A 11 -19.21 6.05 -12.32
CA GLU A 11 -18.17 5.09 -12.74
C GLU A 11 -17.43 4.57 -11.50
N GLU A 12 -18.00 3.56 -10.83
CA GLU A 12 -17.26 2.59 -9.99
C GLU A 12 -18.24 1.49 -9.50
N ALA A 13 -18.76 0.69 -10.43
CA ALA A 13 -19.62 -0.44 -10.09
C ALA A 13 -19.44 -1.63 -11.05
N THR A 14 -18.22 -2.12 -11.20
CA THR A 14 -17.96 -3.44 -11.78
C THR A 14 -16.76 -4.09 -11.09
N HIS A 15 -17.01 -4.78 -9.97
CA HIS A 15 -16.30 -6.01 -9.56
C HIS A 15 -16.91 -6.55 -8.26
N ARG A 16 -18.08 -7.17 -8.36
CA ARG A 16 -18.57 -8.12 -7.35
C ARG A 16 -19.31 -9.26 -8.04
N ALA A 17 -18.58 -10.32 -8.34
CA ALA A 17 -19.16 -11.66 -8.44
C ALA A 17 -18.07 -12.72 -8.18
N SER A 18 -18.28 -13.48 -7.11
CA SER A 18 -18.04 -14.92 -6.97
C SER A 18 -17.28 -15.31 -5.70
N HIS A 19 -17.78 -16.40 -5.09
CA HIS A 19 -17.28 -17.15 -3.93
C HIS A 19 -17.55 -16.48 -2.57
N GLY A 20 -18.29 -17.07 -1.63
CA GLY A 20 -18.76 -18.43 -1.44
C GLY A 20 -19.03 -18.55 0.06
N ALA A 21 -20.19 -19.10 0.43
CA ALA A 21 -20.68 -19.12 1.80
C ALA A 21 -19.74 -19.82 2.79
N SER A 22 -19.42 -19.16 3.90
CA SER A 22 -18.95 -19.79 5.13
C SER A 22 -19.37 -18.92 6.32
N LYS A 23 -20.32 -19.45 7.09
CA LYS A 23 -20.80 -18.87 8.36
C LYS A 23 -19.70 -19.04 9.41
N GLY A 24 -18.95 -17.99 9.66
CA GLY A 24 -18.04 -17.86 10.80
C GLY A 24 -17.99 -16.40 11.22
N GLY A 25 -18.82 -16.02 12.20
CA GLY A 25 -18.94 -14.65 12.69
C GLY A 25 -17.65 -14.16 13.36
N LYS A 26 -16.73 -13.61 12.59
CA LYS A 26 -15.71 -12.67 13.10
C LYS A 26 -16.37 -11.31 13.20
N ARG A 27 -16.56 -10.80 14.43
CA ARG A 27 -16.94 -9.41 14.69
C ARG A 27 -15.93 -8.50 13.99
N VAL A 28 -16.31 -7.94 12.84
CA VAL A 28 -15.55 -6.87 12.19
C VAL A 28 -15.71 -5.64 13.08
N HIS A 29 -14.66 -5.28 13.81
CA HIS A 29 -14.60 -4.00 14.49
C HIS A 29 -14.79 -2.90 13.44
N ARG A 30 -15.90 -2.15 13.53
CA ARG A 30 -16.10 -0.93 12.74
C ARG A 30 -15.08 0.10 13.23
N ALA A 31 -13.93 0.17 12.57
CA ALA A 31 -12.93 1.20 12.81
C ALA A 31 -13.43 2.50 12.17
N TYR A 32 -13.71 3.51 13.00
CA TYR A 32 -14.09 4.83 12.51
C TYR A 32 -12.83 5.67 12.23
N PRO A 33 -12.87 6.57 11.25
CA PRO A 33 -11.75 7.47 10.97
C PRO A 33 -11.40 8.34 12.19
N LEU A 34 -10.12 8.68 12.34
CA LEU A 34 -9.61 9.50 13.46
C LEU A 34 -10.39 10.82 13.64
N TYR A 35 -10.84 11.46 12.55
CA TYR A 35 -11.62 12.69 12.64
C TYR A 35 -12.97 12.49 13.35
N VAL A 36 -13.59 11.30 13.26
CA VAL A 36 -14.85 11.00 13.95
C VAL A 36 -14.61 10.92 15.46
N HIS A 37 -13.54 10.26 15.88
CA HIS A 37 -13.16 10.18 17.29
C HIS A 37 -12.85 11.57 17.88
N LEU A 38 -12.07 12.38 17.17
CA LEU A 38 -11.77 13.76 17.58
C LEU A 38 -13.04 14.61 17.65
N SER A 39 -13.92 14.56 16.63
CA SER A 39 -15.15 15.34 16.62
C SER A 39 -16.11 14.96 17.75
N VAL A 40 -16.27 13.66 18.04
CA VAL A 40 -17.13 13.20 19.14
C VAL A 40 -16.56 13.60 20.49
N LEU A 41 -15.26 13.39 20.71
CA LEU A 41 -14.59 13.73 21.96
C LEU A 41 -14.73 15.23 22.28
N PHE A 42 -14.37 16.10 21.32
CA PHE A 42 -14.44 17.54 21.53
C PHE A 42 -15.88 18.06 21.63
N SER A 43 -16.85 17.45 20.95
CA SER A 43 -18.27 17.82 21.11
C SER A 43 -18.80 17.44 22.49
N LEU A 44 -18.44 16.25 23.00
CA LEU A 44 -18.81 15.83 24.36
C LEU A 44 -18.15 16.72 25.42
N LEU A 45 -16.89 17.09 25.23
CA LEU A 45 -16.20 18.04 26.11
C LEU A 45 -16.89 19.40 26.12
N PHE A 46 -17.28 19.90 24.94
CA PHE A 46 -17.98 21.17 24.81
C PHE A 46 -19.34 21.17 25.52
N LEU A 47 -20.09 20.07 25.37
CA LEU A 47 -21.36 19.86 26.06
C LEU A 47 -21.17 19.83 27.58
N ALA A 48 -20.15 19.12 28.07
CA ALA A 48 -19.86 19.00 29.50
C ALA A 48 -19.47 20.36 30.11
N VAL A 49 -18.59 21.12 29.45
CA VAL A 49 -18.17 22.45 29.92
C VAL A 49 -19.33 23.46 29.87
N GLY A 50 -20.09 23.49 28.77
CA GLY A 50 -21.26 24.36 28.65
C GLY A 50 -22.34 24.06 29.69
N GLY A 51 -22.63 22.78 29.93
CA GLY A 51 -23.56 22.34 30.98
C GLY A 51 -23.09 22.70 32.38
N LEU A 52 -21.79 22.56 32.67
CA LEU A 52 -21.20 22.92 33.96
C LEU A 52 -21.33 24.43 34.23
N ILE A 53 -21.03 25.28 33.25
CA ILE A 53 -21.12 26.74 33.37
C ILE A 53 -22.57 27.17 33.65
N ALA A 54 -23.54 26.62 32.90
CA ALA A 54 -24.96 26.94 33.09
C ALA A 54 -25.48 26.51 34.49
N TRP A 55 -25.03 25.35 34.98
CA TRP A 55 -25.39 24.85 36.31
C TRP A 55 -24.80 25.73 37.42
N VAL A 56 -23.50 26.04 37.34
CA VAL A 56 -22.82 26.90 38.33
C VAL A 56 -23.46 28.29 38.38
N GLY A 57 -23.79 28.87 37.22
CA GLY A 57 -24.46 30.18 37.13
C GLY A 57 -25.84 30.19 37.81
N TYR A 58 -26.63 29.14 37.61
CA TYR A 58 -27.95 29.02 38.23
C TYR A 58 -27.88 28.89 39.77
N VAL A 59 -26.97 28.04 40.27
CA VAL A 59 -26.81 27.84 41.72
C VAL A 59 -26.37 29.14 42.41
N HIS A 60 -25.34 29.81 41.87
CA HIS A 60 -24.87 31.08 42.42
C HIS A 60 -25.93 32.19 42.36
N GLY A 61 -26.67 32.28 41.25
CA GLY A 61 -27.74 33.27 41.10
C GLY A 61 -28.84 33.10 42.14
N ARG A 62 -29.29 31.86 42.37
CA ARG A 62 -30.32 31.56 43.38
C ARG A 62 -29.88 31.97 44.79
N ASP A 63 -28.67 31.59 45.19
CA ASP A 63 -28.17 31.86 46.54
C ASP A 63 -27.98 33.37 46.78
N LEU A 64 -27.54 34.11 45.76
CA LEU A 64 -27.41 35.57 45.80
C LEU A 64 -28.77 36.24 46.01
N THR A 65 -29.79 35.86 45.24
CA THR A 65 -31.14 36.43 45.32
C THR A 65 -31.78 36.16 46.68
N LEU A 66 -31.71 34.92 47.20
CA LEU A 66 -32.26 34.60 48.53
C LEU A 66 -31.56 35.37 49.65
N THR A 67 -30.24 35.56 49.54
CA THR A 67 -29.47 36.37 50.50
C THR A 67 -29.87 37.84 50.43
N ALA A 68 -30.13 38.38 49.24
CA ALA A 68 -30.61 39.74 49.06
C ALA A 68 -32.01 39.94 49.68
N THR A 69 -32.93 38.98 49.50
CA THR A 69 -34.26 38.98 50.13
C THR A 69 -34.19 38.98 51.66
N ALA A 70 -33.32 38.15 52.25
CA ALA A 70 -33.15 38.12 53.71
C ALA A 70 -32.65 39.47 54.26
N ARG A 71 -31.73 40.15 53.55
CA ARG A 71 -31.26 41.50 53.92
C ARG A 71 -32.36 42.55 53.83
N MET A 72 -33.20 42.46 52.79
CA MET A 72 -34.34 43.36 52.60
C MET A 72 -35.32 43.24 53.77
N PHE A 73 -35.65 42.03 54.21
CA PHE A 73 -36.51 41.82 55.38
C PHE A 73 -35.95 42.45 56.66
N GLN A 74 -34.66 42.23 56.96
CA GLN A 74 -34.00 42.85 58.12
C GLN A 74 -34.01 44.38 58.05
N GLN A 75 -33.92 44.96 56.85
CA GLN A 75 -34.02 46.41 56.67
C GLN A 75 -35.44 46.93 56.95
N ILE A 76 -36.47 46.22 56.49
CA ILE A 76 -37.87 46.54 56.78
C ILE A 76 -38.15 46.49 58.30
N GLY A 77 -37.65 45.47 59.00
CA GLY A 77 -37.78 45.39 60.46
C GLY A 77 -37.14 46.58 61.20
N ARG A 78 -35.97 47.03 60.76
CA ARG A 78 -35.30 48.22 61.34
C ARG A 78 -36.06 49.52 61.10
N GLU A 79 -36.65 49.71 59.91
CA GLU A 79 -37.48 50.88 59.63
C GLU A 79 -38.71 50.93 60.55
N ILE A 80 -39.38 49.79 60.76
CA ILE A 80 -40.53 49.72 61.68
C ILE A 80 -40.12 49.99 63.14
N GLN A 81 -38.98 49.49 63.60
CA GLN A 81 -38.43 49.79 64.93
C GLN A 81 -38.22 51.30 65.12
N LEU A 82 -37.61 51.97 64.13
CA LEU A 82 -37.34 53.41 64.18
C LEU A 82 -38.63 54.25 64.16
N ASP A 83 -39.61 53.86 63.34
CA ASP A 83 -40.92 54.54 63.27
C ASP A 83 -41.66 54.42 64.61
N PHE A 84 -41.59 53.26 65.27
CA PHE A 84 -42.19 53.06 66.59
C PHE A 84 -41.53 53.95 67.66
N GLU A 85 -40.19 54.01 67.71
CA GLU A 85 -39.47 54.85 68.69
C GLU A 85 -39.79 56.34 68.53
N ARG A 86 -39.91 56.84 67.29
CA ARG A 86 -40.25 58.24 66.99
C ARG A 86 -41.62 58.65 67.50
N VAL A 87 -42.59 57.74 67.50
CA VAL A 87 -43.98 58.06 67.88
C VAL A 87 -44.17 58.00 69.41
N PHE A 88 -43.63 57.00 70.10
CA PHE A 88 -43.98 56.73 71.51
C PHE A 88 -43.10 57.48 72.53
N GLN A 89 -41.82 57.73 72.24
CA GLN A 89 -40.89 58.41 73.17
C GLN A 89 -41.26 59.88 73.46
N PRO A 90 -41.60 60.72 72.47
CA PRO A 90 -41.96 62.12 72.72
C PRO A 90 -43.23 62.25 73.57
N VAL A 91 -44.21 61.35 73.37
CA VAL A 91 -45.47 61.35 74.11
C VAL A 91 -45.23 61.09 75.59
N GLY A 92 -44.38 60.11 75.93
CA GLY A 92 -44.02 59.83 77.33
C GLY A 92 -43.44 61.04 78.05
N ARG A 93 -42.53 61.79 77.39
CA ARG A 93 -41.95 63.02 77.96
C ARG A 93 -42.97 64.15 78.10
N PHE A 94 -43.94 64.22 77.18
CA PHE A 94 -44.98 65.24 77.25
C PHE A 94 -45.95 64.99 78.40
N VAL A 95 -46.29 63.73 78.68
CA VAL A 95 -47.07 63.34 79.86
C VAL A 95 -46.34 63.77 81.15
N ASP A 96 -45.01 63.61 81.22
CA ASP A 96 -44.20 64.07 82.37
C ASP A 96 -44.36 65.60 82.59
N VAL A 97 -44.36 66.38 81.50
CA VAL A 97 -44.57 67.84 81.56
C VAL A 97 -45.98 68.17 82.03
N LEU A 98 -46.99 67.45 81.54
CA LEU A 98 -48.40 67.66 81.91
C LEU A 98 -48.66 67.34 83.38
N ALA A 99 -48.02 66.29 83.91
CA ALA A 99 -48.12 65.93 85.33
C ALA A 99 -47.60 67.03 86.26
N ALA A 100 -46.71 67.91 85.77
CA ALA A 100 -46.17 69.04 86.52
C ALA A 100 -46.93 70.38 86.30
N GLN A 101 -47.96 70.42 85.44
CA GLN A 101 -48.70 71.66 85.15
C GLN A 101 -49.79 71.94 86.21
N PRO A 102 -50.19 73.22 86.42
CA PRO A 102 -51.31 73.59 87.31
C PRO A 102 -52.64 72.89 87.02
N LEU A 103 -52.80 72.29 85.83
CA LEU A 103 -53.98 71.50 85.44
C LEU A 103 -54.32 70.40 86.46
N VAL A 104 -53.32 69.78 87.08
CA VAL A 104 -53.53 68.64 88.01
C VAL A 104 -54.15 69.05 89.34
N GLU A 105 -54.09 70.34 89.70
CA GLU A 105 -54.71 70.89 90.92
C GLU A 105 -56.07 71.57 90.65
N ALA A 106 -56.39 71.84 89.38
CA ALA A 106 -57.56 72.60 88.97
C ALA A 106 -58.89 72.01 89.45
N ARG A 107 -59.72 72.84 90.10
CA ARG A 107 -61.03 72.47 90.67
C ARG A 107 -62.20 72.88 89.79
N THR A 108 -62.03 73.91 88.98
CA THR A 108 -63.08 74.50 88.15
C THR A 108 -62.76 74.38 86.66
N LEU A 109 -63.78 74.46 85.81
CA LEU A 109 -63.65 74.49 84.36
C LEU A 109 -62.74 75.64 83.90
N ASP A 110 -62.87 76.84 84.47
CA ASP A 110 -62.06 78.00 84.07
C ASP A 110 -60.57 77.81 84.40
N GLU A 111 -60.26 77.16 85.53
CA GLU A 111 -58.89 76.78 85.87
C GLU A 111 -58.31 75.75 84.87
N ARG A 112 -59.12 74.79 84.44
CA ARG A 112 -58.72 73.77 83.45
C ARG A 112 -58.53 74.35 82.06
N LEU A 113 -59.38 75.30 81.65
CA LEU A 113 -59.29 75.99 80.36
C LEU A 113 -57.98 76.80 80.20
N ARG A 114 -57.36 77.24 81.31
CA ARG A 114 -56.03 77.89 81.26
C ARG A 114 -54.92 76.97 80.76
N ALA A 115 -55.13 75.65 80.78
CA ALA A 115 -54.15 74.67 80.28
C ALA A 115 -54.22 74.44 78.76
N LEU A 116 -55.23 74.96 78.05
CA LEU A 116 -55.43 74.70 76.62
C LEU A 116 -54.21 75.01 75.74
N PRO A 117 -53.45 76.11 75.92
CA PRO A 117 -52.28 76.37 75.09
C PRO A 117 -51.18 75.31 75.26
N VAL A 118 -51.07 74.70 76.44
CA VAL A 118 -50.12 73.61 76.70
C VAL A 118 -50.63 72.32 76.06
N LEU A 119 -51.89 71.95 76.30
CA LEU A 119 -52.50 70.75 75.72
C LEU A 119 -52.47 70.78 74.18
N HIS A 120 -52.67 71.95 73.57
CA HIS A 120 -52.58 72.16 72.13
C HIS A 120 -51.22 71.73 71.53
N ARG A 121 -50.11 71.91 72.25
CA ARG A 121 -48.77 71.55 71.75
C ARG A 121 -48.60 70.05 71.54
N ALA A 122 -49.36 69.21 72.25
CA ALA A 122 -49.31 67.77 72.10
C ALA A 122 -49.72 67.29 70.71
N PHE A 123 -50.53 68.06 69.99
CA PHE A 123 -51.14 67.65 68.72
C PHE A 123 -50.31 68.03 67.48
N ARG A 124 -49.12 68.60 67.64
CA ARG A 124 -48.29 69.07 66.52
C ARG A 124 -47.83 67.95 65.58
N ASP A 125 -47.49 66.78 66.13
CA ASP A 125 -46.89 65.68 65.37
C ASP A 125 -47.95 64.70 64.81
N GLY A 126 -49.25 65.03 64.94
CA GLY A 126 -50.37 64.27 64.35
C GLY A 126 -50.66 62.89 64.95
N SER A 127 -49.75 62.34 65.78
CA SER A 127 -49.85 60.98 66.33
C SER A 127 -50.68 60.88 67.61
N VAL A 128 -50.95 62.02 68.26
CA VAL A 128 -51.75 62.11 69.50
C VAL A 128 -53.21 62.35 69.14
N ALA A 129 -54.10 61.46 69.60
CA ALA A 129 -55.53 61.56 69.37
C ALA A 129 -56.23 62.44 70.43
N ALA A 130 -55.85 62.30 71.70
CA ALA A 130 -56.43 63.06 72.81
C ALA A 130 -55.43 63.26 73.95
N VAL A 131 -55.64 64.33 74.73
CA VAL A 131 -54.89 64.63 75.96
C VAL A 131 -55.89 64.97 77.05
N TYR A 132 -55.72 64.39 78.23
CA TYR A 132 -56.71 64.55 79.29
C TYR A 132 -56.14 64.42 80.70
N ALA A 133 -56.94 64.90 81.66
CA ALA A 133 -56.72 64.77 83.09
C ALA A 133 -58.01 64.23 83.74
N GLY A 134 -57.88 63.13 84.48
CA GLY A 134 -58.92 62.65 85.40
C GLY A 134 -58.61 63.08 86.82
N TYR A 135 -59.65 63.19 87.65
CA TYR A 135 -59.52 63.53 89.06
C TYR A 135 -60.21 62.47 89.94
N ASN A 136 -59.73 62.30 91.17
CA ASN A 136 -60.20 61.27 92.11
C ASN A 136 -61.67 61.45 92.55
N ASP A 137 -62.20 62.67 92.46
CA ASP A 137 -63.62 63.01 92.66
C ASP A 137 -64.51 62.57 91.47
N GLY A 138 -63.92 62.02 90.41
CA GLY A 138 -64.61 61.59 89.20
C GLY A 138 -64.83 62.72 88.18
N SER A 139 -64.30 63.92 88.44
CA SER A 139 -64.22 64.97 87.42
C SER A 139 -63.24 64.58 86.32
N PHE A 140 -63.45 65.14 85.12
CA PHE A 140 -62.63 64.82 83.95
C PHE A 140 -62.47 66.04 83.05
N PHE A 141 -61.31 66.17 82.42
CA PHE A 141 -61.03 67.22 81.44
C PHE A 141 -60.24 66.61 80.29
N LEU A 142 -60.74 66.75 79.07
CA LEU A 142 -60.12 66.20 77.87
C LEU A 142 -60.12 67.24 76.78
N MET A 143 -59.02 67.32 76.04
CA MET A 143 -58.91 67.99 74.76
C MET A 143 -58.58 66.94 73.70
N ARG A 144 -59.21 67.02 72.52
CA ARG A 144 -58.90 66.16 71.38
C ARG A 144 -58.95 66.92 70.07
N VAL A 145 -58.32 66.33 69.06
CA VAL A 145 -58.45 66.76 67.66
C VAL A 145 -59.64 66.05 67.04
N LEU A 146 -60.46 66.79 66.29
CA LEU A 146 -61.47 66.21 65.40
C LEU A 146 -60.92 66.20 63.96
N HIS A 147 -60.97 65.05 63.30
CA HIS A 147 -60.56 64.91 61.90
C HIS A 147 -61.78 64.73 60.99
N ASN A 148 -62.57 63.68 61.25
CA ASN A 148 -63.74 63.32 60.45
C ASN A 148 -64.99 63.09 61.32
N GLU A 149 -64.87 63.21 62.63
CA GLU A 149 -65.92 62.88 63.61
C GLU A 149 -66.83 64.08 63.96
N HIS A 150 -66.78 65.18 63.20
CA HIS A 150 -67.52 66.41 63.50
C HIS A 150 -69.03 66.18 63.69
N ARG A 151 -69.63 65.30 62.88
CA ARG A 151 -71.06 64.93 62.99
C ARG A 151 -71.36 64.12 64.26
N GLN A 152 -70.46 63.23 64.68
CA GLN A 152 -70.65 62.38 65.86
C GLN A 152 -70.75 63.22 67.14
N PHE A 153 -69.98 64.30 67.24
CA PHE A 153 -69.99 65.19 68.41
C PHE A 153 -70.91 66.42 68.25
N GLY A 154 -71.62 66.54 67.13
CA GLY A 154 -72.46 67.70 66.79
C GLY A 154 -71.68 69.02 66.83
N ALA A 155 -70.46 69.03 66.31
CA ALA A 155 -69.56 70.18 66.31
C ALA A 155 -69.90 71.17 65.18
N PRO A 156 -69.83 72.49 65.41
CA PRO A 156 -69.95 73.51 64.35
C PRO A 156 -68.86 73.38 63.27
N ASP A 157 -69.16 73.84 62.05
CA ASP A 157 -68.19 73.92 60.96
C ASP A 157 -66.98 74.79 61.36
N GLY A 158 -65.77 74.33 61.03
CA GLY A 158 -64.51 75.00 61.42
C GLY A 158 -63.95 74.55 62.78
N THR A 159 -64.63 73.68 63.52
CA THR A 159 -64.10 73.11 64.77
C THR A 159 -62.90 72.22 64.48
N ARG A 160 -61.73 72.52 65.06
CA ARG A 160 -60.55 71.64 65.02
C ARG A 160 -60.35 70.86 66.31
N TYR A 161 -60.67 71.48 67.45
CA TYR A 161 -60.49 70.87 68.76
C TYR A 161 -61.80 70.79 69.53
N LEU A 162 -62.00 69.66 70.20
CA LEU A 162 -63.11 69.44 71.13
C LEU A 162 -62.56 69.30 72.54
N VAL A 163 -63.08 70.11 73.45
CA VAL A 163 -62.84 69.97 74.89
C VAL A 163 -64.07 69.39 75.55
N GLN A 164 -63.89 68.30 76.29
CA GLN A 164 -64.91 67.64 77.07
C GLN A 164 -64.55 67.79 78.56
N SER A 165 -65.42 68.43 79.33
CA SER A 165 -65.22 68.62 80.76
C SER A 165 -66.40 68.09 81.54
N ILE A 166 -66.12 67.40 82.65
CA ILE A 166 -67.09 66.93 83.63
C ILE A 166 -66.69 67.51 84.98
N GLU A 167 -67.60 68.24 85.61
CA GLU A 167 -67.50 68.64 87.01
C GLU A 167 -68.46 67.78 87.85
N ARG A 168 -67.91 67.06 88.84
CA ARG A 168 -68.68 66.28 89.81
C ARG A 168 -68.52 66.92 91.20
N GLY A 169 -69.43 67.83 91.54
CA GLY A 169 -69.60 68.34 92.91
C GLY A 169 -70.63 67.54 93.71
N THR A 170 -71.13 68.06 94.83
CA THR A 170 -72.22 67.44 95.65
C THR A 170 -73.61 67.38 94.95
N ARG A 171 -73.68 67.60 93.63
CA ARG A 171 -74.87 67.43 92.78
C ARG A 171 -74.49 66.73 91.46
N SER A 172 -75.48 66.20 90.74
CA SER A 172 -75.36 65.42 89.50
C SER A 172 -74.33 65.97 88.50
N PRO A 173 -73.58 65.09 87.79
CA PRO A 173 -72.50 65.48 86.90
C PRO A 173 -72.96 66.45 85.81
N ARG A 174 -72.11 67.43 85.48
CA ARG A 174 -72.38 68.45 84.44
C ARG A 174 -71.41 68.31 83.26
N PRO A 175 -71.60 67.33 82.37
CA PRO A 175 -70.80 67.19 81.16
C PRO A 175 -71.02 68.36 80.19
N THR A 176 -69.93 69.00 79.78
CA THR A 176 -69.93 70.15 78.87
C THR A 176 -68.93 69.93 77.74
N TYR A 177 -69.38 70.16 76.51
CA TYR A 177 -68.54 70.19 75.31
C TYR A 177 -68.27 71.63 74.92
N ILE A 178 -67.02 71.93 74.60
CA ILE A 178 -66.56 73.24 74.17
C ILE A 178 -65.78 73.05 72.88
N TYR A 179 -66.18 73.78 71.85
CA TYR A 179 -65.65 73.65 70.50
C TYR A 179 -64.69 74.80 70.20
N PHE A 180 -63.52 74.49 69.66
CA PHE A 180 -62.48 75.47 69.32
C PHE A 180 -62.03 75.32 67.86
N ASP A 181 -61.70 76.45 67.23
CA ASP A 181 -61.02 76.48 65.93
C ASP A 181 -59.52 76.13 66.06
N ALA A 182 -58.78 76.18 64.95
CA ALA A 182 -57.34 75.87 64.92
C ALA A 182 -56.48 76.85 65.75
N GLU A 183 -56.96 78.09 65.96
CA GLU A 183 -56.30 79.13 66.74
C GLU A 183 -56.73 79.15 68.22
N LEU A 184 -57.48 78.14 68.67
CA LEU A 184 -58.05 78.03 70.03
C LEU A 184 -59.08 79.12 70.36
N ARG A 185 -59.78 79.67 69.37
CA ARG A 185 -60.93 80.54 69.61
C ARG A 185 -62.17 79.69 69.83
N GLU A 186 -62.94 80.03 70.85
CA GLU A 186 -64.16 79.30 71.20
C GLU A 186 -65.26 79.57 70.17
N LEU A 187 -65.76 78.51 69.53
CA LEU A 187 -66.85 78.56 68.56
C LEU A 187 -68.22 78.35 69.22
N GLY A 188 -68.25 77.69 70.39
CA GLY A 188 -69.46 77.52 71.18
C GLY A 188 -69.35 76.46 72.28
N ARG A 189 -70.37 76.40 73.15
CA ARG A 189 -70.52 75.39 74.23
C ARG A 189 -71.85 74.67 74.13
N ARG A 190 -71.86 73.38 74.46
CA ARG A 190 -73.08 72.56 74.57
C ARG A 190 -73.04 71.73 75.84
N ARG A 191 -74.18 71.58 76.52
CA ARG A 191 -74.32 70.54 77.55
C ARG A 191 -74.53 69.19 76.87
N ALA A 192 -73.83 68.17 77.35
CA ALA A 192 -73.88 66.83 76.79
C ALA A 192 -74.31 65.81 77.85
N PRO A 193 -75.56 65.86 78.36
CA PRO A 193 -76.05 64.96 79.42
C PRO A 193 -75.91 63.48 79.07
N GLU A 194 -75.82 63.13 77.78
CA GLU A 194 -75.54 61.79 77.25
C GLU A 194 -74.13 61.26 77.59
N TYR A 195 -73.20 62.13 77.97
CA TYR A 195 -71.80 61.76 78.21
C TYR A 195 -71.56 61.29 79.65
N ASP A 196 -71.86 60.01 79.93
CA ASP A 196 -71.57 59.37 81.21
C ASP A 196 -70.17 58.73 81.23
N TYR A 197 -69.17 59.55 81.51
CA TYR A 197 -67.78 59.11 81.64
C TYR A 197 -67.28 59.27 83.08
N ASP A 198 -66.65 58.21 83.61
CA ASP A 198 -65.89 58.22 84.86
C ASP A 198 -64.45 57.77 84.55
N PRO A 199 -63.43 58.59 84.81
CA PRO A 199 -62.03 58.21 84.56
C PRO A 199 -61.56 57.05 85.45
N ARG A 200 -62.16 56.85 86.63
CA ARG A 200 -61.67 55.90 87.65
C ARG A 200 -61.90 54.43 87.30
N SER A 201 -62.87 54.16 86.43
CA SER A 201 -63.17 52.81 85.93
C SER A 201 -62.35 52.43 84.69
N ARG A 202 -61.43 53.30 84.24
CA ARG A 202 -60.68 53.11 82.99
C ARG A 202 -59.31 52.51 83.21
N THR A 203 -58.87 51.68 82.26
CA THR A 203 -57.59 50.96 82.29
C THR A 203 -56.41 51.89 82.53
N TRP A 204 -56.37 53.03 81.85
CA TRP A 204 -55.30 54.02 81.99
C TRP A 204 -55.23 54.64 83.39
N TRP A 205 -56.34 54.74 84.12
CA TRP A 205 -56.38 55.27 85.48
C TRP A 205 -55.90 54.24 86.50
N GLN A 206 -56.31 52.97 86.30
CA GLN A 206 -55.96 51.84 87.16
C GLN A 206 -54.50 51.41 86.97
N ALA A 207 -53.94 51.61 85.76
CA ALA A 207 -52.56 51.26 85.41
C ALA A 207 -51.49 52.06 86.17
N VAL A 208 -51.85 53.18 86.78
CA VAL A 208 -50.92 54.06 87.53
C VAL A 208 -51.43 54.29 88.96
N PRO A 209 -51.18 53.37 89.91
CA PRO A 209 -51.76 53.43 91.25
C PRO A 209 -51.11 54.47 92.17
N GLN A 210 -49.81 54.76 92.06
CA GLN A 210 -49.05 55.66 92.94
C GLN A 210 -48.59 56.93 92.22
N ALA A 211 -48.36 58.02 92.98
CA ALA A 211 -47.87 59.27 92.41
C ALA A 211 -46.46 59.09 91.83
N GLY A 212 -46.25 59.55 90.59
CA GLY A 212 -45.02 59.33 89.84
C GLY A 212 -45.07 58.10 88.92
N ASP A 213 -46.01 57.17 89.11
CA ASP A 213 -46.15 56.01 88.24
C ASP A 213 -46.54 56.44 86.83
N ARG A 214 -45.83 55.89 85.84
CA ARG A 214 -46.15 56.01 84.42
C ARG A 214 -46.34 54.63 83.82
N ALA A 215 -47.41 54.47 83.07
CA ALA A 215 -47.71 53.23 82.37
C ALA A 215 -48.18 53.50 80.93
N PHE A 216 -47.81 52.59 80.05
CA PHE A 216 -48.45 52.42 78.75
C PHE A 216 -49.53 51.35 78.92
N THR A 217 -50.72 51.62 78.43
CA THR A 217 -51.80 50.63 78.42
C THR A 217 -51.57 49.59 77.32
N GLU A 218 -52.12 48.39 77.49
CA GLU A 218 -52.30 47.50 76.34
C GLU A 218 -53.24 48.18 75.32
N PRO A 219 -53.04 47.97 74.00
CA PRO A 219 -53.89 48.52 72.96
C PRO A 219 -55.36 48.22 73.22
N TYR A 220 -56.17 49.27 73.24
CA TYR A 220 -57.60 49.17 73.50
C TYR A 220 -58.37 50.19 72.66
N VAL A 221 -59.68 50.00 72.59
CA VAL A 221 -60.54 50.89 71.81
C VAL A 221 -60.95 52.09 72.65
N PHE A 222 -60.63 53.30 72.17
CA PHE A 222 -60.91 54.54 72.87
C PHE A 222 -62.43 54.78 72.99
N PHE A 223 -62.89 55.08 74.22
CA PHE A 223 -64.29 55.09 74.61
C PHE A 223 -65.19 56.01 73.74
N SER A 224 -64.69 57.16 73.32
CA SER A 224 -65.51 58.13 72.57
C SER A 224 -65.42 58.00 71.04
N THR A 225 -64.32 57.45 70.51
CA THR A 225 -64.03 57.49 69.07
C THR A 225 -64.11 56.11 68.41
N GLY A 226 -64.04 55.02 69.18
CA GLY A 226 -64.02 53.68 68.60
C GLY A 226 -62.71 53.34 67.86
N VAL A 227 -61.69 54.19 67.99
CA VAL A 227 -60.37 54.00 67.38
C VAL A 227 -59.50 53.15 68.29
N LEU A 228 -58.76 52.21 67.70
CA LEU A 228 -57.76 51.42 68.41
C LEU A 228 -56.51 52.26 68.69
N GLY A 229 -56.08 52.28 69.94
CA GLY A 229 -54.87 52.99 70.31
C GLY A 229 -54.29 52.58 71.66
N VAL A 230 -53.22 53.25 72.03
CA VAL A 230 -52.52 53.08 73.31
C VAL A 230 -52.57 54.40 74.06
N THR A 231 -52.90 54.35 75.34
CA THR A 231 -52.76 55.49 76.23
C THR A 231 -51.45 55.43 77.00
N VAL A 232 -50.74 56.56 77.05
CA VAL A 232 -49.69 56.83 78.03
C VAL A 232 -50.30 57.60 79.19
N ALA A 233 -50.26 57.05 80.39
CA ALA A 233 -50.83 57.67 81.58
C ALA A 233 -49.79 57.85 82.68
N GLN A 234 -49.92 58.92 83.46
CA GLN A 234 -49.11 59.19 84.63
C GLN A 234 -49.93 59.79 85.76
N ARG A 235 -49.76 59.24 86.96
CA ARG A 235 -50.36 59.81 88.15
C ARG A 235 -49.51 60.97 88.66
N ALA A 236 -50.03 62.18 88.52
CA ALA A 236 -49.33 63.40 88.89
C ALA A 236 -49.23 63.58 90.40
N ASN A 237 -50.35 63.35 91.10
CA ASN A 237 -50.47 63.45 92.56
C ASN A 237 -51.59 62.52 93.06
N ALA A 238 -51.92 62.57 94.36
CA ALA A 238 -53.01 61.77 94.93
C ALA A 238 -54.40 62.09 94.32
N ARG A 239 -54.54 63.22 93.62
CA ARG A 239 -55.80 63.74 93.11
C ARG A 239 -56.00 63.48 91.62
N ALA A 240 -54.97 63.58 90.80
CA ALA A 240 -55.11 63.63 89.35
C ALA A 240 -54.17 62.68 88.61
N VAL A 241 -54.67 62.16 87.49
CA VAL A 241 -53.92 61.36 86.52
C VAL A 241 -54.06 62.03 85.17
N VAL A 242 -52.93 62.28 84.51
CA VAL A 242 -52.89 62.78 83.14
C VAL A 242 -52.69 61.62 82.17
N GLY A 243 -53.30 61.71 81.00
CA GLY A 243 -53.22 60.69 79.96
C GLY A 243 -53.18 61.28 78.57
N MET A 244 -52.52 60.57 77.66
CA MET A 244 -52.43 60.88 76.24
C MET A 244 -52.70 59.64 75.40
N ASP A 245 -53.62 59.76 74.45
CA ASP A 245 -54.01 58.69 73.54
C ASP A 245 -53.21 58.77 72.24
N ILE A 246 -52.61 57.65 71.82
CA ILE A 246 -51.88 57.48 70.56
C ILE A 246 -52.67 56.52 69.66
N SER A 247 -52.96 56.94 68.42
CA SER A 247 -53.65 56.07 67.44
C SER A 247 -52.69 55.08 66.78
N LEU A 248 -53.07 53.81 66.68
CA LEU A 248 -52.28 52.78 65.97
C LEU A 248 -52.56 52.71 64.46
N THR A 249 -53.52 53.48 63.94
CA THR A 249 -53.90 53.47 62.52
C THR A 249 -52.74 53.79 61.57
N HIS A 250 -51.80 54.64 61.99
CA HIS A 250 -50.64 55.04 61.18
C HIS A 250 -49.67 53.87 60.89
N LEU A 251 -49.58 52.89 61.80
CA LEU A 251 -48.70 51.73 61.62
C LEU A 251 -49.18 50.83 60.48
N SER A 252 -50.50 50.67 60.30
CA SER A 252 -51.05 49.86 59.20
C SER A 252 -50.80 50.49 57.83
N GLU A 253 -50.91 51.82 57.72
CA GLU A 253 -50.54 52.55 56.49
C GLU A 253 -49.05 52.45 56.18
N ARG A 254 -48.21 52.46 57.22
CA ARG A 254 -46.77 52.32 57.05
C ARG A 254 -46.37 50.94 56.56
N LEU A 255 -46.95 49.87 57.11
CA LEU A 255 -46.75 48.51 56.63
C LEU A 255 -47.17 48.34 55.17
N ARG A 256 -48.28 48.96 54.76
CA ARG A 256 -48.75 48.94 53.36
C ARG A 256 -47.77 49.60 52.40
N THR A 257 -47.14 50.70 52.81
CA THR A 257 -46.15 51.41 51.99
C THR A 257 -44.85 50.62 51.84
N LEU A 258 -44.47 49.83 52.84
CA LEU A 258 -43.26 49.01 52.84
C LEU A 258 -43.44 47.68 52.10
N ALA A 259 -44.67 47.18 51.94
CA ALA A 259 -45.00 46.02 51.13
C ALA A 259 -44.95 46.37 49.62
N ASN A 260 -43.73 46.40 49.07
CA ASN A 260 -43.46 46.84 47.69
C ASN A 260 -43.62 45.75 46.61
N LEU A 261 -43.87 44.50 47.01
CA LEU A 261 -44.21 43.40 46.12
C LEU A 261 -45.73 43.15 46.16
N PRO A 262 -46.38 42.84 45.02
CA PRO A 262 -47.84 42.78 44.92
C PRO A 262 -48.50 41.86 45.95
N ASP A 263 -47.86 40.72 46.22
CA ASP A 263 -48.38 39.67 47.10
C ASP A 263 -47.69 39.61 48.47
N MET A 264 -46.81 40.58 48.77
CA MET A 264 -46.12 40.60 50.06
C MET A 264 -47.07 40.95 51.21
N ARG A 265 -47.14 40.03 52.19
CA ARG A 265 -47.98 40.18 53.38
C ARG A 265 -47.12 40.57 54.57
N MET A 266 -47.58 41.54 55.35
CA MET A 266 -46.92 41.99 56.57
C MET A 266 -47.93 42.18 57.70
N ALA A 267 -47.61 41.67 58.89
CA ALA A 267 -48.42 41.83 60.08
C ALA A 267 -47.54 42.11 61.31
N LEU A 268 -47.93 43.10 62.10
CA LEU A 268 -47.35 43.41 63.41
C LEU A 268 -48.29 42.86 64.49
N PHE A 269 -47.77 42.04 65.40
CA PHE A 269 -48.55 41.36 66.43
C PHE A 269 -47.80 41.28 67.77
N ASP A 270 -48.52 41.02 68.86
CA ASP A 270 -47.94 40.86 70.21
C ASP A 270 -47.67 39.39 70.59
N ALA A 271 -47.14 39.16 71.79
CA ALA A 271 -46.85 37.82 72.31
C ALA A 271 -48.11 36.94 72.48
N GLN A 272 -49.31 37.54 72.52
CA GLN A 272 -50.60 36.84 72.58
C GLN A 272 -51.20 36.63 71.18
N ARG A 273 -50.42 36.86 70.11
CA ARG A 273 -50.83 36.73 68.70
C ARG A 273 -51.95 37.70 68.30
N ARG A 274 -52.18 38.76 69.06
CA ARG A 274 -53.14 39.81 68.70
C ARG A 274 -52.50 40.72 67.66
N VAL A 275 -53.21 40.95 66.56
CA VAL A 275 -52.74 41.80 65.47
C VAL A 275 -52.90 43.25 65.86
N LEU A 276 -51.87 44.05 65.61
CA LEU A 276 -51.78 45.49 65.92
C LEU A 276 -51.85 46.33 64.66
N ALA A 277 -51.23 45.84 63.58
CA ALA A 277 -51.23 46.46 62.28
C ALA A 277 -51.01 45.42 61.18
N ARG A 278 -51.61 45.62 60.00
CA ARG A 278 -51.46 44.72 58.85
C ARG A 278 -51.35 45.53 57.55
N SER A 279 -50.59 45.04 56.56
CA SER A 279 -50.39 45.75 55.29
C SER A 279 -51.66 45.80 54.41
N ASP A 280 -52.58 44.85 54.58
CA ASP A 280 -53.70 44.61 53.65
C ASP A 280 -55.09 45.01 54.15
N GLY A 281 -55.27 45.48 55.39
CA GLY A 281 -56.62 45.82 55.87
C GLY A 281 -56.75 46.21 57.34
N THR A 282 -58.00 46.31 57.81
CA THR A 282 -58.36 46.69 59.19
C THR A 282 -58.18 45.54 60.18
N VAL A 283 -57.92 45.89 61.44
CA VAL A 283 -57.48 44.98 62.53
C VAL A 283 -58.56 44.78 63.61
N ILE A 284 -59.77 45.32 63.39
CA ILE A 284 -60.86 45.35 64.39
C ILE A 284 -61.96 44.36 64.02
N ARG A 285 -62.31 43.49 64.97
CA ARG A 285 -63.48 42.61 64.90
C ARG A 285 -64.64 43.19 65.72
N ARG A 286 -65.85 43.23 65.15
CA ARG A 286 -67.08 43.69 65.84
C ARG A 286 -67.98 42.48 66.13
N ASP A 287 -67.69 41.75 67.20
CA ASP A 287 -68.58 40.72 67.76
C ASP A 287 -69.16 41.24 69.09
N GLY A 288 -70.40 41.75 69.07
CA GLY A 288 -71.10 42.31 70.24
C GLY A 288 -70.91 43.81 70.49
N ASP A 289 -71.40 44.30 71.64
CA ASP A 289 -71.45 45.74 71.99
C ASP A 289 -70.06 46.40 72.20
N LEU A 290 -68.96 45.64 72.23
CA LEU A 290 -67.60 46.15 72.39
C LEU A 290 -66.63 45.59 71.32
N PRO A 291 -65.91 46.44 70.58
CA PRO A 291 -64.92 46.02 69.59
C PRO A 291 -63.69 45.36 70.23
N THR A 292 -63.20 44.25 69.65
CA THR A 292 -62.02 43.50 70.09
C THR A 292 -60.94 43.41 69.01
N LEU A 293 -59.69 43.16 69.43
CA LEU A 293 -58.55 42.92 68.53
C LEU A 293 -58.67 41.57 67.84
N GLU A 294 -58.35 41.53 66.55
CA GLU A 294 -58.23 40.30 65.77
C GLU A 294 -56.99 39.49 66.22
N VAL A 295 -57.14 38.19 66.40
CA VAL A 295 -56.03 37.26 66.69
C VAL A 295 -55.57 36.64 65.38
N LEU A 296 -54.25 36.46 65.18
CA LEU A 296 -53.66 35.91 63.94
C LEU A 296 -54.39 34.66 63.44
N ASP A 297 -54.76 33.76 64.36
CA ASP A 297 -55.41 32.46 64.07
C ASP A 297 -56.85 32.59 63.54
N ASP A 298 -57.48 33.75 63.74
CA ASP A 298 -58.86 34.03 63.33
C ASP A 298 -58.94 34.93 62.08
N THR A 299 -57.79 35.27 61.47
CA THR A 299 -57.73 36.22 60.35
C THR A 299 -58.24 35.65 59.02
N GLY A 300 -58.31 34.32 58.90
CA GLY A 300 -58.68 33.61 57.67
C GLY A 300 -57.64 33.69 56.55
N ASP A 301 -56.45 34.25 56.83
CA ASP A 301 -55.31 34.25 55.91
C ASP A 301 -54.28 33.20 56.37
N PRO A 302 -54.14 32.08 55.63
CA PRO A 302 -53.25 30.97 56.02
C PRO A 302 -51.77 31.38 56.06
N LEU A 303 -51.38 32.49 55.43
CA LEU A 303 -50.01 33.01 55.51
C LEU A 303 -49.75 33.72 56.85
N LEU A 304 -50.75 34.39 57.41
CA LEU A 304 -50.66 35.13 58.67
C LEU A 304 -50.84 34.21 59.88
N GLU A 305 -51.74 33.25 59.79
CA GLU A 305 -51.97 32.21 60.83
C GLU A 305 -50.68 31.48 61.19
N GLY A 306 -49.77 31.31 60.23
CA GLY A 306 -48.51 30.59 60.42
C GLY A 306 -47.35 31.42 61.00
N PHE A 307 -47.53 32.69 61.37
CA PHE A 307 -46.48 33.46 62.04
C PHE A 307 -46.39 33.09 63.52
N ASP A 308 -45.19 32.72 63.99
CA ASP A 308 -44.93 32.40 65.40
C ASP A 308 -43.77 33.24 65.92
N ALA A 309 -43.92 33.81 67.11
CA ALA A 309 -42.91 34.57 67.84
C ALA A 309 -41.63 33.75 68.09
N ALA A 310 -41.69 32.42 68.09
CA ALA A 310 -40.52 31.55 68.22
C ALA A 310 -39.71 31.39 66.90
N GLN A 311 -40.31 31.65 65.73
CA GLN A 311 -39.73 31.37 64.41
C GLN A 311 -38.98 32.58 63.83
N HIS A 312 -37.71 32.72 64.19
CA HIS A 312 -36.87 33.87 63.80
C HIS A 312 -36.18 33.70 62.44
N ASP A 313 -36.04 32.47 61.95
CA ASP A 313 -35.38 32.18 60.68
C ASP A 313 -36.39 31.80 59.61
N GLY A 314 -36.10 32.20 58.37
CA GLY A 314 -37.14 32.25 57.36
C GLY A 314 -37.52 30.87 56.83
N ASP A 315 -38.66 30.34 57.21
CA ASP A 315 -39.17 29.08 56.67
C ASP A 315 -39.77 29.28 55.26
N THR A 316 -39.62 28.25 54.42
CA THR A 316 -40.34 28.19 53.14
C THR A 316 -41.56 27.31 53.33
N VAL A 317 -42.73 27.82 53.01
CA VAL A 317 -44.01 27.12 53.19
C VAL A 317 -44.77 27.12 51.89
N ASP A 318 -45.31 25.97 51.53
CA ASP A 318 -46.25 25.85 50.42
C ASP A 318 -47.66 26.17 50.91
N VAL A 319 -48.26 27.20 50.32
CA VAL A 319 -49.66 27.56 50.57
C VAL A 319 -50.36 27.59 49.22
N GLN A 320 -51.36 26.72 49.05
CA GLN A 320 -52.16 26.59 47.84
C GLN A 320 -51.34 26.28 46.55
N GLY A 321 -50.23 25.55 46.66
CA GLY A 321 -49.40 25.14 45.52
C GLY A 321 -48.38 26.18 45.09
N ARG A 322 -48.13 27.20 45.92
CA ARG A 322 -47.16 28.27 45.70
C ARG A 322 -46.21 28.30 46.90
N GLU A 323 -44.90 28.33 46.65
CA GLU A 323 -43.89 28.42 47.72
C GLU A 323 -43.74 29.86 48.20
N TRP A 324 -43.74 30.05 49.52
CA TRP A 324 -43.62 31.34 50.18
C TRP A 324 -42.46 31.33 51.16
N LYS A 325 -41.63 32.37 51.14
CA LYS A 325 -40.63 32.62 52.18
C LYS A 325 -41.24 33.52 53.25
N ARG A 326 -41.26 33.03 54.48
CA ARG A 326 -41.75 33.76 55.66
C ARG A 326 -40.60 34.15 56.55
N VAL A 327 -40.73 35.20 57.34
CA VAL A 327 -39.79 35.54 58.43
C VAL A 327 -40.55 36.30 59.51
N VAL A 328 -40.18 36.11 60.77
CA VAL A 328 -40.69 36.91 61.90
C VAL A 328 -39.52 37.66 62.52
N LEU A 329 -39.68 38.98 62.65
CA LEU A 329 -38.66 39.88 63.20
C LEU A 329 -39.15 40.52 64.50
N PRO A 330 -38.38 40.48 65.59
CA PRO A 330 -38.77 41.14 66.83
C PRO A 330 -38.60 42.66 66.73
N ILE A 331 -39.58 43.39 67.24
CA ILE A 331 -39.63 44.84 67.41
C ILE A 331 -39.69 45.12 68.91
N TYR A 332 -38.63 45.71 69.47
CA TYR A 332 -38.51 45.90 70.91
C TYR A 332 -39.22 47.19 71.33
N THR A 333 -40.22 47.06 72.20
CA THR A 333 -40.95 48.21 72.76
C THR A 333 -40.79 48.32 74.27
N VAL A 334 -41.14 49.48 74.82
CA VAL A 334 -41.11 49.75 76.27
C VAL A 334 -42.09 48.86 77.06
N SER A 335 -43.13 48.34 76.39
CA SER A 335 -44.20 47.54 76.99
C SER A 335 -44.03 46.02 76.78
N GLY A 336 -42.99 45.60 76.06
CA GLY A 336 -42.74 44.21 75.66
C GLY A 336 -42.37 44.06 74.18
N PRO A 337 -41.89 42.88 73.74
CA PRO A 337 -41.58 42.64 72.33
C PRO A 337 -42.87 42.55 71.49
N LEU A 338 -42.87 43.24 70.36
CA LEU A 338 -43.79 43.01 69.25
C LEU A 338 -43.08 42.21 68.17
N TYR A 339 -43.83 41.59 67.27
CA TYR A 339 -43.32 40.74 66.21
C TYR A 339 -43.85 41.18 64.86
N LEU A 340 -42.96 41.37 63.90
CA LEU A 340 -43.27 41.68 62.51
C LEU A 340 -43.13 40.41 61.67
N GLY A 341 -44.25 39.82 61.28
CA GLY A 341 -44.30 38.74 60.30
C GLY A 341 -44.28 39.30 58.88
N ILE A 342 -43.42 38.75 58.03
CA ILE A 342 -43.33 39.08 56.60
C ILE A 342 -43.43 37.77 55.80
N ALA A 343 -44.25 37.74 54.76
CA ALA A 343 -44.34 36.61 53.82
C ALA A 343 -44.25 37.12 52.37
N VAL A 344 -43.41 36.48 51.55
CA VAL A 344 -43.20 36.80 50.13
C VAL A 344 -43.23 35.52 49.29
N PRO A 345 -43.82 35.51 48.08
CA PRO A 345 -43.82 34.32 47.24
C PRO A 345 -42.46 34.15 46.54
N LEU A 346 -41.93 32.92 46.56
CA LEU A 346 -40.57 32.61 46.11
C LEU A 346 -40.43 32.69 44.58
N ASP A 347 -41.51 32.45 43.84
CA ASP A 347 -41.53 32.50 42.38
C ASP A 347 -41.41 33.95 41.84
N GLU A 348 -41.97 34.94 42.55
CA GLU A 348 -41.75 36.36 42.24
C GLU A 348 -40.32 36.79 42.53
N VAL A 349 -39.79 36.38 43.69
CA VAL A 349 -38.40 36.68 44.06
C VAL A 349 -37.40 36.06 43.06
N LEU A 350 -37.70 34.87 42.55
CA LEU A 350 -36.83 34.14 41.62
C LEU A 350 -37.19 34.36 40.14
N ALA A 351 -38.14 35.24 39.81
CA ALA A 351 -38.64 35.42 38.44
C ALA A 351 -37.53 35.83 37.46
N GLU A 352 -36.64 36.75 37.86
CA GLU A 352 -35.49 37.19 37.05
C GLU A 352 -34.45 36.08 36.83
N LEU A 353 -34.33 35.12 37.75
CA LEU A 353 -33.40 33.99 37.57
C LEU A 353 -33.89 32.98 36.54
N ARG A 354 -35.22 32.89 36.32
CA ARG A 354 -35.81 32.01 35.30
C ARG A 354 -35.51 32.51 33.89
N THR A 355 -35.59 33.82 33.65
CA THR A 355 -35.24 34.42 32.36
C THR A 355 -33.74 34.28 32.07
N ILE A 356 -32.88 34.57 33.06
CA ILE A 356 -31.43 34.40 32.96
C ILE A 356 -31.05 32.93 32.63
N ARG A 357 -31.69 31.95 33.28
CA ARG A 357 -31.49 30.52 32.99
C ARG A 357 -31.82 30.18 31.53
N ALA A 358 -32.93 30.69 31.01
CA ALA A 358 -33.36 30.42 29.64
C ALA A 358 -32.38 31.03 28.61
N GLU A 359 -31.91 32.26 28.86
CA GLU A 359 -30.92 32.93 28.02
C GLU A 359 -29.57 32.16 27.98
N HIS A 360 -29.07 31.70 29.13
CA HIS A 360 -27.84 30.90 29.18
C HIS A 360 -27.98 29.53 28.50
N MET A 361 -29.13 28.88 28.62
CA MET A 361 -29.39 27.62 27.90
C MET A 361 -29.43 27.83 26.38
N LEU A 362 -30.08 28.89 25.92
CA LEU A 362 -30.13 29.24 24.49
C LEU A 362 -28.74 29.59 23.94
N ALA A 363 -27.97 30.39 24.67
CA ALA A 363 -26.60 30.75 24.29
C ALA A 363 -25.69 29.51 24.18
N THR A 364 -25.78 28.58 25.14
CA THR A 364 -25.00 27.33 25.13
C THR A 364 -25.38 26.44 23.94
N PHE A 365 -26.67 26.35 23.62
CA PHE A 365 -27.17 25.57 22.47
C PHE A 365 -26.75 26.18 21.13
N ALA A 366 -26.83 27.50 20.97
CA ALA A 366 -26.36 28.21 19.79
C ALA A 366 -24.84 28.01 19.58
N LEU A 367 -24.07 28.09 20.66
CA LEU A 367 -22.62 27.89 20.64
C LEU A 367 -22.25 26.44 20.25
N LEU A 368 -23.02 25.45 20.72
CA LEU A 368 -22.85 24.04 20.35
C LEU A 368 -23.11 23.81 18.86
N ILE A 369 -24.18 24.38 18.30
CA ILE A 369 -24.50 24.28 16.86
C ILE A 369 -23.37 24.86 16.01
N LEU A 370 -22.73 25.94 16.46
CA LEU A 370 -21.62 26.56 15.75
C LEU A 370 -20.29 25.78 15.92
N ALA A 371 -20.07 25.21 17.11
CA ALA A 371 -18.85 24.48 17.45
C ALA A 371 -18.75 23.13 16.71
N VAL A 372 -19.85 22.38 16.55
CA VAL A 372 -19.82 21.05 15.92
C VAL A 372 -19.28 21.06 14.47
N PRO A 373 -19.74 21.95 13.56
CA PRO A 373 -19.18 22.08 12.21
C PRO A 373 -17.72 22.54 12.23
N ALA A 374 -17.36 23.48 13.11
CA ALA A 374 -16.00 24.00 13.23
C ALA A 374 -15.00 22.93 13.70
N ILE A 375 -15.37 22.15 14.73
CA ILE A 375 -14.63 21.00 15.22
C ILE A 375 -14.51 19.93 14.12
N GLY A 376 -15.60 19.65 13.39
CA GLY A 376 -15.60 18.71 12.27
C GLY A 376 -14.66 19.13 11.14
N TYR A 377 -14.63 20.42 10.80
CA TYR A 377 -13.73 20.97 9.79
C TYR A 377 -12.26 20.89 10.22
N ALA A 378 -11.94 21.30 11.44
CA ALA A 378 -10.58 21.22 11.99
C ALA A 378 -10.08 19.76 12.05
N ALA A 379 -10.90 18.83 12.55
CA ALA A 379 -10.56 17.41 12.64
C ALA A 379 -10.30 16.79 11.25
N ARG A 380 -11.10 17.16 10.23
CA ARG A 380 -10.87 16.71 8.84
C ARG A 380 -9.59 17.28 8.24
N ARG A 381 -9.27 18.55 8.51
CA ARG A 381 -8.03 19.19 8.03
C ARG A 381 -6.79 18.50 8.61
N MET A 382 -6.83 18.07 9.86
CA MET A 382 -5.75 17.34 10.52
C MET A 382 -5.63 15.87 10.04
N ALA A 383 -6.75 15.20 9.74
CA ALA A 383 -6.74 13.77 9.37
C ALA A 383 -6.38 13.49 7.89
N ARG A 384 -6.66 14.42 6.96
CA ARG A 384 -6.42 14.22 5.51
C ARG A 384 -4.95 13.91 5.15
N PRO A 385 -3.94 14.62 5.68
CA PRO A 385 -2.54 14.30 5.39
C PRO A 385 -2.15 12.88 5.84
N MET A 386 -2.60 12.43 7.01
CA MET A 386 -2.35 11.05 7.46
C MET A 386 -2.98 10.00 6.53
N GLN A 387 -4.17 10.26 5.99
CA GLN A 387 -4.81 9.34 5.05
C GLN A 387 -4.03 9.24 3.73
N ARG A 388 -3.46 10.35 3.25
CA ARG A 388 -2.59 10.37 2.07
C ARG A 388 -1.29 9.61 2.30
N ALA A 389 -0.61 9.85 3.43
CA ALA A 389 0.58 9.10 3.81
C ALA A 389 0.29 7.59 3.93
N THR A 390 -0.86 7.21 4.49
CA THR A 390 -1.30 5.81 4.57
C THR A 390 -1.53 5.18 3.19
N ARG A 391 -2.14 5.91 2.25
CA ARG A 391 -2.32 5.45 0.87
C ARG A 391 -0.97 5.28 0.17
N LEU A 392 -0.08 6.26 0.29
CA LEU A 392 1.28 6.19 -0.27
C LEU A 392 2.04 4.96 0.24
N ALA A 393 1.97 4.68 1.55
CA ALA A 393 2.55 3.48 2.12
C ALA A 393 1.91 2.18 1.57
N SER A 394 0.59 2.16 1.34
CA SER A 394 -0.08 1.01 0.71
C SER A 394 0.29 0.85 -0.77
N ASP A 395 0.50 1.95 -1.49
CA ASP A 395 0.91 1.94 -2.89
C ASP A 395 2.34 1.41 -3.04
N ILE A 396 3.27 1.85 -2.18
CA ILE A 396 4.64 1.30 -2.11
C ILE A 396 4.59 -0.20 -1.81
N ARG A 397 3.78 -0.64 -0.83
CA ARG A 397 3.60 -2.07 -0.52
C ARG A 397 3.04 -2.86 -1.71
N ALA A 398 2.23 -2.23 -2.55
CA ALA A 398 1.66 -2.83 -3.75
C ALA A 398 2.53 -2.65 -5.01
N PHE A 399 3.76 -2.15 -4.88
CA PHE A 399 4.68 -1.83 -5.98
C PHE A 399 4.08 -0.88 -7.05
N ARG A 400 3.24 0.08 -6.64
CA ARG A 400 2.67 1.12 -7.52
C ARG A 400 3.34 2.46 -7.24
N PHE A 401 4.11 2.97 -8.20
CA PHE A 401 4.94 4.17 -8.00
C PHE A 401 4.45 5.40 -8.79
N ASP A 402 3.44 5.25 -9.65
CA ASP A 402 2.99 6.28 -10.61
C ASP A 402 1.98 7.31 -10.04
N GLY A 403 1.71 7.26 -8.73
CA GLY A 403 0.73 8.14 -8.08
C GLY A 403 1.20 9.58 -7.90
N PRO A 404 0.28 10.51 -7.59
CA PRO A 404 0.65 11.88 -7.22
C PRO A 404 1.47 11.91 -5.91
N PRO A 405 2.42 12.85 -5.75
CA PRO A 405 3.25 12.96 -4.55
C PRO A 405 2.43 13.26 -3.29
N ALA A 406 2.92 12.83 -2.13
CA ALA A 406 2.33 13.20 -0.86
C ALA A 406 2.52 14.71 -0.60
N GLY A 407 1.44 15.48 -0.78
CA GLY A 407 1.46 16.92 -0.51
C GLY A 407 1.78 17.25 0.96
N ARG A 408 2.29 18.46 1.21
CA ARG A 408 2.75 18.91 2.53
C ARG A 408 1.65 18.91 3.60
N SER A 409 2.06 18.65 4.84
CA SER A 409 1.21 18.68 6.03
C SER A 409 1.51 19.90 6.90
N SER A 410 0.49 20.44 7.59
CA SER A 410 0.69 21.46 8.62
C SER A 410 1.17 20.88 9.96
N ILE A 411 1.12 19.56 10.10
CA ILE A 411 1.60 18.82 11.27
C ILE A 411 2.99 18.32 10.93
N TYR A 412 4.00 18.77 11.67
CA TYR A 412 5.42 18.52 11.40
C TYR A 412 5.75 17.03 11.29
N GLU A 413 5.25 16.22 12.23
CA GLU A 413 5.49 14.77 12.26
C GLU A 413 4.90 14.06 11.04
N VAL A 414 3.72 14.50 10.59
CA VAL A 414 3.05 13.93 9.41
C VAL A 414 3.71 14.40 8.11
N ASP A 415 4.26 15.61 8.09
CA ASP A 415 5.04 16.12 6.95
C ASP A 415 6.35 15.35 6.80
N GLN A 416 7.10 15.15 7.89
CA GLN A 416 8.32 14.34 7.89
C GLN A 416 8.06 12.91 7.42
N LEU A 417 6.98 12.27 7.89
CA LEU A 417 6.61 10.94 7.43
C LEU A 417 6.28 10.92 5.92
N SER A 418 5.57 11.93 5.43
CA SER A 418 5.22 12.05 4.01
C SER A 418 6.46 12.20 3.15
N VAL A 419 7.41 13.05 3.54
CA VAL A 419 8.71 13.22 2.86
C VAL A 419 9.52 11.94 2.85
N ALA A 420 9.60 11.23 3.99
CA ALA A 420 10.34 9.97 4.07
C ALA A 420 9.71 8.87 3.19
N LEU A 421 8.39 8.74 3.17
CA LEU A 421 7.69 7.79 2.30
C LEU A 421 7.88 8.13 0.82
N GLU A 422 7.88 9.42 0.48
CA GLU A 422 8.09 9.90 -0.89
C GLU A 422 9.52 9.59 -1.38
N MET A 423 10.54 9.88 -0.56
CA MET A 423 11.92 9.51 -0.85
C MET A 423 12.09 7.99 -1.03
N MET A 424 11.46 7.20 -0.16
CA MET A 424 11.48 5.73 -0.27
C MET A 424 10.81 5.26 -1.57
N ARG A 425 9.66 5.86 -1.94
CA ARG A 425 8.96 5.57 -3.19
C ARG A 425 9.85 5.78 -4.41
N GLU A 426 10.48 6.95 -4.50
CA GLU A 426 11.37 7.27 -5.62
C GLU A 426 12.60 6.38 -5.65
N THR A 427 13.19 6.09 -4.49
CA THR A 427 14.37 5.22 -4.38
C THR A 427 14.05 3.80 -4.88
N ILE A 428 12.92 3.22 -4.45
CA ILE A 428 12.51 1.88 -4.86
C ILE A 428 12.16 1.84 -6.35
N ARG A 429 11.43 2.83 -6.86
CA ARG A 429 11.10 2.93 -8.29
C ARG A 429 12.37 2.99 -9.14
N ASN A 430 13.28 3.91 -8.82
CA ASN A 430 14.52 4.08 -9.56
C ASN A 430 15.39 2.80 -9.51
N PHE A 431 15.45 2.13 -8.34
CA PHE A 431 16.13 0.85 -8.22
C PHE A 431 15.53 -0.23 -9.14
N LEU A 432 14.21 -0.38 -9.15
CA LEU A 432 13.52 -1.36 -9.98
C LEU A 432 13.69 -1.07 -11.48
N ASP A 433 13.56 0.20 -11.90
CA ASP A 433 13.73 0.61 -13.29
C ASP A 433 15.15 0.28 -13.79
N VAL A 434 16.17 0.59 -12.99
CA VAL A 434 17.56 0.24 -13.31
C VAL A 434 17.76 -1.28 -13.32
N ALA A 435 17.25 -2.00 -12.31
CA ALA A 435 17.40 -3.46 -12.23
C ALA A 435 16.78 -4.17 -13.45
N ILE A 436 15.58 -3.78 -13.86
CA ILE A 436 14.90 -4.32 -15.05
C ILE A 436 15.68 -3.94 -16.32
N SER A 437 16.16 -2.70 -16.41
CA SER A 437 16.96 -2.20 -17.53
C SER A 437 18.27 -2.97 -17.69
N LEU A 438 18.93 -3.36 -16.60
CA LEU A 438 20.14 -4.18 -16.60
C LEU A 438 19.85 -5.64 -16.97
N ALA A 439 18.82 -6.25 -16.38
CA ALA A 439 18.44 -7.63 -16.66
C ALA A 439 17.99 -7.86 -18.13
N GLY A 440 17.50 -6.81 -18.80
CA GLY A 440 17.08 -6.90 -20.20
C GLY A 440 18.21 -6.84 -21.24
N GLU A 441 19.43 -6.46 -20.85
CA GLU A 441 20.55 -6.31 -21.78
C GLU A 441 21.24 -7.66 -22.06
N LYS A 442 21.38 -7.99 -23.34
CA LYS A 442 21.89 -9.31 -23.79
C LYS A 442 23.33 -9.25 -24.28
N ASN A 443 23.84 -8.06 -24.55
CA ASN A 443 25.19 -7.87 -25.01
C ASN A 443 26.08 -7.51 -23.81
N PHE A 444 27.13 -8.30 -23.57
CA PHE A 444 27.99 -8.16 -22.41
C PHE A 444 28.67 -6.77 -22.33
N GLU A 445 29.20 -6.25 -23.44
CA GLU A 445 29.81 -4.92 -23.48
C GLU A 445 28.81 -3.80 -23.17
N ARG A 446 27.62 -3.85 -23.78
CA ARG A 446 26.55 -2.87 -23.52
C ARG A 446 26.04 -2.96 -22.10
N LEU A 447 25.97 -4.16 -21.52
CA LEU A 447 25.61 -4.36 -20.12
C LEU A 447 26.60 -3.65 -19.21
N LEU A 448 27.92 -3.83 -19.40
CA LEU A 448 28.94 -3.15 -18.61
C LEU A 448 28.84 -1.63 -18.72
N GLN A 449 28.66 -1.09 -19.93
CA GLN A 449 28.47 0.34 -20.15
C GLN A 449 27.21 0.86 -19.43
N ARG A 450 26.11 0.10 -19.49
CA ARG A 450 24.85 0.47 -18.84
C ARG A 450 24.97 0.41 -17.32
N VAL A 451 25.62 -0.61 -16.74
CA VAL A 451 25.92 -0.69 -15.31
C VAL A 451 26.63 0.57 -14.82
N VAL A 452 27.69 0.98 -15.53
CA VAL A 452 28.43 2.20 -15.18
C VAL A 452 27.52 3.41 -15.27
N ARG A 453 26.81 3.59 -16.39
CA ARG A 453 25.94 4.77 -16.62
C ARG A 453 24.87 4.93 -15.54
N GLU A 454 24.08 3.89 -15.28
CA GLU A 454 22.97 3.95 -14.33
C GLU A 454 23.47 4.17 -12.89
N THR A 455 24.63 3.59 -12.55
CA THR A 455 25.25 3.81 -11.24
C THR A 455 25.79 5.24 -11.13
N CYS A 456 26.44 5.74 -12.17
CA CYS A 456 26.95 7.13 -12.23
C CYS A 456 25.84 8.16 -12.09
N ASP A 457 24.70 7.97 -12.76
CA ASP A 457 23.55 8.85 -12.67
C ASP A 457 22.98 8.92 -11.25
N THR A 458 23.06 7.82 -10.50
CA THR A 458 22.50 7.75 -9.15
C THR A 458 23.39 8.39 -8.08
N VAL A 459 24.71 8.19 -8.17
CA VAL A 459 25.66 8.77 -7.19
C VAL A 459 26.18 10.16 -7.60
N ASP A 460 25.76 10.67 -8.75
CA ASP A 460 26.27 11.91 -9.36
C ASP A 460 27.78 11.83 -9.66
N ALA A 461 28.21 10.70 -10.21
CA ALA A 461 29.59 10.49 -10.65
C ALA A 461 29.81 11.10 -12.06
N VAL A 462 31.05 11.51 -12.30
CA VAL A 462 31.53 12.05 -13.58
C VAL A 462 31.67 10.95 -14.64
N GLY A 463 32.02 9.75 -14.18
CA GLY A 463 32.17 8.55 -15.00
C GLY A 463 32.54 7.36 -14.12
N GLY A 464 32.71 6.20 -14.75
CA GLY A 464 33.09 4.99 -14.03
C GLY A 464 33.75 3.94 -14.90
N LEU A 465 34.32 2.96 -14.22
CA LEU A 465 35.15 1.90 -14.76
C LEU A 465 34.77 0.57 -14.11
N VAL A 466 34.57 -0.46 -14.92
CA VAL A 466 34.46 -1.85 -14.42
C VAL A 466 35.78 -2.57 -14.65
N TYR A 467 36.33 -3.13 -13.58
CA TYR A 467 37.42 -4.09 -13.62
C TYR A 467 36.89 -5.51 -13.53
N LEU A 468 37.39 -6.38 -14.39
CA LEU A 468 37.16 -7.83 -14.32
C LEU A 468 38.49 -8.56 -14.20
N PRO A 469 38.57 -9.67 -13.44
CA PRO A 469 39.78 -10.46 -13.35
C PRO A 469 40.06 -11.19 -14.67
N ASP A 470 41.34 -11.33 -15.00
CA ASP A 470 41.84 -12.19 -16.06
C ASP A 470 41.55 -13.68 -15.77
N ALA A 471 41.83 -14.55 -16.75
CA ALA A 471 41.54 -15.99 -16.64
C ALA A 471 42.21 -16.65 -15.41
N ASP A 472 43.41 -16.20 -15.04
CA ASP A 472 44.17 -16.70 -13.90
C ASP A 472 43.82 -16.00 -12.57
N ARG A 473 42.90 -15.01 -12.59
CA ARG A 473 42.53 -14.15 -11.44
C ARG A 473 43.71 -13.46 -10.75
N LYS A 474 44.77 -13.15 -11.50
CA LYS A 474 45.97 -12.44 -11.01
C LYS A 474 45.96 -10.96 -11.33
N MET A 475 45.29 -10.56 -12.40
CA MET A 475 45.21 -9.18 -12.86
C MET A 475 43.76 -8.75 -12.98
N LEU A 476 43.45 -7.54 -12.51
CA LEU A 476 42.21 -6.84 -12.79
C LEU A 476 42.39 -6.01 -14.06
N CYS A 477 41.69 -6.41 -15.12
CA CYS A 477 41.74 -5.75 -16.41
C CYS A 477 40.53 -4.82 -16.57
N PRO A 478 40.71 -3.63 -17.16
CA PRO A 478 39.62 -2.71 -17.45
C PRO A 478 38.71 -3.31 -18.52
N ALA A 479 37.43 -3.52 -18.19
CA ALA A 479 36.45 -4.11 -19.10
C ALA A 479 35.54 -3.06 -19.75
N SER A 480 35.28 -1.93 -19.07
CA SER A 480 34.48 -0.83 -19.63
C SER A 480 34.78 0.46 -18.90
N LEU A 481 35.14 1.53 -19.64
CA LEU A 481 35.38 2.88 -19.13
C LEU A 481 34.47 3.87 -19.86
N VAL A 482 33.48 4.44 -19.17
CA VAL A 482 32.53 5.38 -19.78
C VAL A 482 32.19 6.56 -18.88
N ASP A 483 31.83 7.68 -19.49
CA ASP A 483 31.30 8.86 -18.82
C ASP A 483 29.84 8.67 -18.39
N ARG A 484 29.27 9.67 -17.71
CA ARG A 484 27.86 9.67 -17.30
C ARG A 484 26.86 9.54 -18.47
N LYS A 485 27.24 9.88 -19.70
CA LYS A 485 26.39 9.72 -20.90
C LYS A 485 26.58 8.35 -21.57
N GLY A 486 27.45 7.50 -21.04
CA GLY A 486 27.81 6.20 -21.62
C GLY A 486 28.77 6.32 -22.81
N GLN A 487 29.43 7.47 -22.99
CA GLN A 487 30.46 7.62 -24.03
C GLN A 487 31.82 7.15 -23.49
N PRO A 488 32.65 6.48 -24.31
CA PRO A 488 33.99 6.10 -23.90
C PRO A 488 34.80 7.34 -23.48
N LEU A 489 35.34 7.33 -22.26
CA LEU A 489 36.39 8.29 -21.90
C LEU A 489 37.64 7.83 -22.64
N GLY A 490 38.13 8.60 -23.62
CA GLY A 490 39.30 8.28 -24.44
C GLY A 490 40.63 8.27 -23.68
N ILE A 491 40.66 7.63 -22.52
CA ILE A 491 41.77 7.48 -21.59
C ILE A 491 42.02 5.97 -21.46
N GLU A 492 43.27 5.54 -21.60
CA GLU A 492 43.63 4.14 -21.35
C GLU A 492 43.76 3.87 -19.86
N ALA A 493 43.10 2.79 -19.44
CA ALA A 493 43.07 2.33 -18.08
C ALA A 493 44.19 1.31 -17.80
N PRO A 494 45.08 1.50 -16.80
CA PRO A 494 46.04 0.46 -16.42
C PRO A 494 45.35 -0.76 -15.81
N ALA A 495 45.89 -1.96 -16.10
CA ALA A 495 45.53 -3.17 -15.37
C ALA A 495 46.17 -3.15 -13.97
N VAL A 496 45.45 -3.66 -12.97
CA VAL A 496 45.87 -3.64 -11.56
C VAL A 496 46.12 -5.06 -11.07
N ALA A 497 47.30 -5.36 -10.53
CA ALA A 497 47.58 -6.68 -9.96
C ALA A 497 46.69 -6.94 -8.72
N VAL A 498 46.11 -8.13 -8.63
CA VAL A 498 45.16 -8.51 -7.57
C VAL A 498 45.81 -8.52 -6.20
N ASP A 499 47.12 -8.72 -6.10
CA ASP A 499 47.92 -8.70 -4.87
C ASP A 499 48.48 -7.30 -4.51
N ALA A 500 48.29 -6.31 -5.38
CA ALA A 500 48.79 -4.96 -5.15
C ALA A 500 48.17 -4.31 -3.90
N THR A 501 48.87 -3.34 -3.33
CA THR A 501 48.39 -2.52 -2.20
C THR A 501 47.38 -1.44 -2.60
N SER A 502 46.98 -1.38 -3.88
CA SER A 502 46.02 -0.41 -4.39
C SER A 502 44.64 -0.54 -3.70
N PRO A 503 43.93 0.57 -3.43
CA PRO A 503 42.56 0.55 -2.92
C PRO A 503 41.58 -0.27 -3.77
N ILE A 504 41.80 -0.36 -5.08
CA ILE A 504 40.97 -1.17 -6.00
C ILE A 504 41.23 -2.67 -5.78
N ALA A 505 42.50 -3.07 -5.69
CA ALA A 505 42.89 -4.45 -5.42
C ALA A 505 42.43 -4.92 -4.03
N SER A 506 42.54 -4.06 -3.01
CA SER A 506 42.01 -4.38 -1.67
C SER A 506 40.48 -4.45 -1.64
N CYS A 507 39.76 -3.62 -2.41
CA CYS A 507 38.32 -3.74 -2.57
C CYS A 507 37.92 -5.11 -3.16
N TYR A 508 38.64 -5.57 -4.18
CA TYR A 508 38.41 -6.90 -4.76
C TYR A 508 38.66 -8.04 -3.77
N ARG A 509 39.80 -8.03 -3.06
CA ARG A 509 40.19 -9.11 -2.13
C ARG A 509 39.33 -9.16 -0.87
N ASP A 510 39.06 -8.02 -0.26
CA ASP A 510 38.32 -7.95 1.01
C ASP A 510 36.80 -7.98 0.77
N GLY A 511 36.38 -7.66 -0.46
CA GLY A 511 34.98 -7.48 -0.83
C GLY A 511 34.32 -6.30 -0.11
N ILE A 512 35.07 -5.34 0.40
CA ILE A 512 34.53 -4.18 1.14
C ILE A 512 34.66 -2.94 0.27
N THR A 513 33.58 -2.18 0.14
CA THR A 513 33.59 -0.88 -0.55
C THR A 513 34.65 0.04 0.05
N ARG A 514 35.53 0.58 -0.80
CA ARG A 514 36.57 1.53 -0.41
C ARG A 514 36.29 2.89 -1.03
N SER A 515 36.44 3.93 -0.23
CA SER A 515 36.35 5.33 -0.67
C SER A 515 37.69 6.00 -0.36
N PHE A 516 38.29 6.66 -1.34
CA PHE A 516 39.58 7.32 -1.19
C PHE A 516 39.63 8.59 -2.02
N GLU A 517 40.51 9.52 -1.64
CA GLU A 517 40.69 10.81 -2.31
C GLU A 517 41.76 10.66 -3.40
N LEU A 518 41.51 11.26 -4.57
CA LEU A 518 42.47 11.34 -5.67
C LEU A 518 43.56 12.35 -5.27
N SER A 519 44.79 11.86 -5.06
CA SER A 519 45.95 12.74 -4.90
C SER A 519 46.58 13.05 -6.27
N ASN A 520 47.16 14.25 -6.40
CA ASN A 520 47.91 14.64 -7.61
C ASN A 520 49.14 13.76 -7.89
N ASP A 521 49.60 12.96 -6.92
CA ASP A 521 50.75 12.05 -7.01
C ASP A 521 50.34 10.60 -7.35
N SER A 522 49.09 10.35 -7.78
CA SER A 522 48.64 9.02 -8.23
C SER A 522 48.88 8.87 -9.74
N PRO A 523 49.94 8.19 -10.20
CA PRO A 523 50.38 8.16 -11.61
C PRO A 523 49.42 7.45 -12.57
N GLU A 524 48.36 6.81 -12.06
CA GLU A 524 47.48 5.96 -12.85
C GLU A 524 46.39 6.75 -13.62
N TRP A 525 46.04 8.00 -13.25
CA TRP A 525 44.84 8.70 -13.81
C TRP A 525 44.86 10.25 -13.86
N PRO A 526 45.87 10.90 -14.46
CA PRO A 526 46.01 12.37 -14.43
C PRO A 526 44.91 13.15 -15.17
N ALA A 527 44.17 12.53 -16.10
CA ALA A 527 43.15 13.22 -16.91
C ALA A 527 41.76 13.33 -16.24
N LEU A 528 41.48 12.55 -15.19
CA LEU A 528 40.20 12.54 -14.46
C LEU A 528 40.26 13.29 -13.11
N SER A 529 41.46 13.55 -12.59
CA SER A 529 41.69 14.25 -11.32
C SER A 529 41.28 15.73 -11.33
N GLU A 530 41.18 16.37 -12.51
CA GLU A 530 40.64 17.74 -12.63
C GLU A 530 39.12 17.81 -12.46
N ARG A 531 38.40 16.70 -12.63
CA ARG A 531 36.92 16.64 -12.63
C ARG A 531 36.33 15.85 -11.47
N ALA A 532 37.09 14.97 -10.84
CA ALA A 532 36.68 14.18 -9.69
C ALA A 532 37.74 14.26 -8.58
N LYS A 533 37.31 14.40 -7.33
CA LYS A 533 38.19 14.42 -6.14
C LYS A 533 38.18 13.10 -5.38
N TYR A 534 37.13 12.31 -5.51
CA TYR A 534 36.95 11.07 -4.76
C TYR A 534 36.71 9.90 -5.70
N VAL A 535 37.20 8.74 -5.30
CA VAL A 535 36.93 7.46 -5.97
C VAL A 535 36.18 6.56 -5.01
N LEU A 536 35.11 5.94 -5.53
CA LEU A 536 34.35 4.92 -4.84
C LEU A 536 34.55 3.59 -5.58
N ALA A 537 35.30 2.67 -4.97
CA ALA A 537 35.49 1.31 -5.47
C ALA A 537 34.50 0.37 -4.77
N ILE A 538 33.57 -0.19 -5.52
CA ILE A 538 32.50 -1.07 -5.06
C ILE A 538 32.75 -2.48 -5.62
N PRO A 539 32.78 -3.52 -4.77
CA PRO A 539 32.98 -4.88 -5.24
C PRO A 539 31.69 -5.40 -5.89
N LEU A 540 31.85 -6.08 -7.03
CA LEU A 540 30.78 -6.81 -7.69
C LEU A 540 30.82 -8.24 -7.12
N ARG A 541 29.87 -8.58 -6.26
CA ARG A 541 29.84 -9.85 -5.52
C ARG A 541 28.87 -10.85 -6.14
N GLU A 542 29.32 -12.08 -6.32
CA GLU A 542 28.52 -13.25 -6.69
C GLU A 542 27.66 -13.73 -5.51
N ARG A 543 26.74 -14.67 -5.78
CA ARG A 543 25.89 -15.30 -4.76
C ARG A 543 26.66 -16.14 -3.73
N ASN A 544 27.81 -16.70 -4.10
CA ASN A 544 28.69 -17.47 -3.22
C ASN A 544 29.57 -16.58 -2.30
N GLY A 545 29.58 -15.26 -2.53
CA GLY A 545 30.39 -14.29 -1.79
C GLY A 545 31.70 -13.90 -2.47
N ASP A 546 32.09 -14.55 -3.57
CA ASP A 546 33.28 -14.22 -4.34
C ASP A 546 33.09 -12.90 -5.12
N CYS A 547 34.20 -12.19 -5.36
CA CYS A 547 34.20 -10.95 -6.12
C CYS A 547 34.43 -11.25 -7.61
N VAL A 548 33.47 -10.91 -8.48
CA VAL A 548 33.59 -11.03 -9.94
C VAL A 548 34.31 -9.85 -10.58
N GLY A 549 34.47 -8.77 -9.86
CA GLY A 549 35.08 -7.55 -10.37
C GLY A 549 34.90 -6.36 -9.44
N VAL A 550 35.35 -5.20 -9.88
CA VAL A 550 35.23 -3.95 -9.10
C VAL A 550 34.63 -2.87 -9.99
N LEU A 551 33.54 -2.26 -9.54
CA LEU A 551 33.00 -1.05 -10.13
C LEU A 551 33.63 0.16 -9.44
N VAL A 552 34.32 0.98 -10.22
CA VAL A 552 35.01 2.19 -9.76
C VAL A 552 34.26 3.39 -10.28
N LEU A 553 33.85 4.30 -9.39
CA LEU A 553 33.11 5.51 -9.73
C LEU A 553 33.91 6.74 -9.34
N TYR A 554 33.97 7.72 -10.24
CA TYR A 554 34.70 8.97 -10.04
C TYR A 554 33.73 10.09 -9.64
N ILE A 555 33.85 10.62 -8.43
CA ILE A 555 32.85 11.51 -7.82
C ILE A 555 33.50 12.86 -7.43
N ALA A 556 32.79 13.96 -7.63
CA ALA A 556 33.27 15.30 -7.28
C ALA A 556 33.24 15.56 -5.76
N GLU A 557 32.23 15.05 -5.07
CA GLU A 557 32.01 15.19 -3.61
C GLU A 557 31.80 13.82 -2.96
N PRO A 558 32.10 13.64 -1.66
CA PRO A 558 31.89 12.37 -1.00
C PRO A 558 30.39 12.03 -0.97
N PRO A 559 29.97 10.84 -1.44
CA PRO A 559 28.56 10.49 -1.51
C PRO A 559 27.97 10.33 -0.11
N SER A 560 26.73 10.79 0.07
CA SER A 560 25.97 10.56 1.29
C SER A 560 25.82 9.05 1.57
N TYR A 561 25.59 8.69 2.84
CA TYR A 561 25.37 7.29 3.23
C TYR A 561 24.28 6.63 2.38
N ALA A 562 23.18 7.34 2.10
CA ALA A 562 22.08 6.83 1.28
C ALA A 562 22.51 6.56 -0.18
N ARG A 563 23.28 7.46 -0.81
CA ARG A 563 23.78 7.26 -2.19
C ARG A 563 24.79 6.11 -2.25
N ARG A 564 25.67 5.98 -1.25
CA ARG A 564 26.62 4.85 -1.17
C ARG A 564 25.87 3.52 -1.01
N ALA A 565 24.94 3.43 -0.06
CA ALA A 565 24.14 2.22 0.16
C ALA A 565 23.33 1.82 -1.08
N PHE A 566 22.81 2.81 -1.84
CA PHE A 566 22.13 2.54 -3.10
C PHE A 566 23.09 1.96 -4.16
N ALA A 567 24.28 2.55 -4.32
CA ALA A 567 25.27 2.07 -5.29
C ALA A 567 25.75 0.64 -4.96
N GLU A 568 25.90 0.30 -3.68
CA GLU A 568 26.20 -1.06 -3.21
C GLU A 568 25.04 -2.04 -3.49
N ALA A 569 23.79 -1.62 -3.28
CA ALA A 569 22.63 -2.44 -3.63
C ALA A 569 22.53 -2.68 -5.14
N LEU A 570 22.82 -1.65 -5.95
CA LEU A 570 22.81 -1.74 -7.40
C LEU A 570 23.96 -2.60 -7.92
N SER A 571 25.16 -2.50 -7.32
CA SER A 571 26.32 -3.30 -7.71
C SER A 571 26.06 -4.81 -7.55
N GLY A 572 25.29 -5.21 -6.54
CA GLY A 572 24.84 -6.60 -6.39
C GLY A 572 23.95 -7.08 -7.54
N THR A 573 23.04 -6.24 -8.04
CA THR A 573 22.20 -6.57 -9.20
C THR A 573 23.02 -6.60 -10.49
N ALA A 574 23.94 -5.65 -10.65
CA ALA A 574 24.86 -5.60 -11.77
C ALA A 574 25.79 -6.83 -11.81
N ALA A 575 26.31 -7.25 -10.66
CA ALA A 575 27.17 -8.43 -10.55
C ALA A 575 26.45 -9.70 -11.05
N VAL A 576 25.20 -9.90 -10.64
CA VAL A 576 24.38 -11.04 -11.11
C VAL A 576 24.16 -11.00 -12.62
N ALA A 577 23.85 -9.82 -13.19
CA ALA A 577 23.63 -9.70 -14.64
C ALA A 577 24.93 -9.95 -15.43
N ILE A 578 26.07 -9.44 -14.95
CA ILE A 578 27.39 -9.63 -15.56
C ILE A 578 27.78 -11.11 -15.50
N GLU A 579 27.57 -11.77 -14.36
CA GLU A 579 27.81 -13.20 -14.17
C GLU A 579 26.96 -14.03 -15.13
N GLU A 580 25.65 -13.75 -15.22
CA GLU A 580 24.73 -14.46 -16.11
C GLU A 580 25.17 -14.36 -17.58
N GLN A 581 25.49 -13.15 -18.06
CA GLN A 581 25.92 -12.96 -19.45
C GLN A 581 27.26 -13.64 -19.73
N ARG A 582 28.24 -13.51 -18.83
CA ARG A 582 29.54 -14.19 -18.98
C ARG A 582 29.36 -15.71 -19.02
N LEU A 583 28.51 -16.25 -18.16
CA LEU A 583 28.20 -17.67 -18.12
C LEU A 583 27.54 -18.16 -19.43
N ILE A 584 26.66 -17.34 -20.03
CA ILE A 584 26.04 -17.63 -21.33
C ILE A 584 27.11 -17.65 -22.43
N GLU A 585 27.99 -16.64 -22.48
CA GLU A 585 29.08 -16.56 -23.47
C GLU A 585 30.03 -17.76 -23.35
N THR A 586 30.52 -18.08 -22.16
CA THR A 586 31.41 -19.23 -21.95
C THR A 586 30.74 -20.56 -22.31
N ARG A 587 29.43 -20.71 -22.05
CA ARG A 587 28.68 -21.91 -22.48
C ARG A 587 28.59 -22.02 -24.00
N LYS A 588 28.39 -20.90 -24.71
CA LYS A 588 28.38 -20.86 -26.17
C LYS A 588 29.75 -21.20 -26.75
N GLU A 589 30.83 -20.64 -26.21
CA GLU A 589 32.20 -20.93 -26.63
C GLU A 589 32.56 -22.41 -26.42
N LEU A 590 32.15 -22.98 -25.28
CA LEU A 590 32.34 -24.40 -25.01
C LEU A 590 31.57 -25.28 -25.99
N LEU A 591 30.33 -24.91 -26.31
CA LEU A 591 29.51 -25.62 -27.29
C LEU A 591 30.13 -25.56 -28.70
N ASP A 592 30.56 -24.38 -29.16
CA ASP A 592 31.22 -24.22 -30.46
C ASP A 592 32.52 -25.05 -30.52
N SER A 593 33.32 -25.01 -29.46
CA SER A 593 34.54 -25.81 -29.33
C SER A 593 34.24 -27.31 -29.38
N PHE A 594 33.18 -27.77 -28.72
CA PHE A 594 32.75 -29.16 -28.74
C PHE A 594 32.27 -29.59 -30.13
N ILE A 595 31.48 -28.75 -30.82
CA ILE A 595 31.03 -29.00 -32.19
C ILE A 595 32.21 -29.14 -33.14
N ARG A 596 33.18 -28.22 -33.08
CA ARG A 596 34.41 -28.29 -33.89
C ARG A 596 35.24 -29.52 -33.57
N LEU A 597 35.32 -29.93 -32.30
CA LEU A 597 36.01 -31.14 -31.89
C LEU A 597 35.34 -32.40 -32.46
N VAL A 598 34.01 -32.50 -32.38
CA VAL A 598 33.25 -33.63 -32.94
C VAL A 598 33.43 -33.69 -34.45
N ALA A 599 33.23 -32.58 -35.15
CA ALA A 599 33.44 -32.47 -36.59
C ALA A 599 34.88 -32.84 -36.98
N GLY A 600 35.88 -32.33 -36.26
CA GLY A 600 37.29 -32.67 -36.46
C GLY A 600 37.61 -34.16 -36.21
N ALA A 601 36.98 -34.78 -35.22
CA ALA A 601 37.15 -36.21 -34.94
C ALA A 601 36.52 -37.09 -36.03
N ILE A 602 35.38 -36.68 -36.59
CA ILE A 602 34.77 -37.32 -37.76
C ILE A 602 35.69 -37.19 -38.97
N ASP A 603 36.21 -35.98 -39.21
CA ASP A 603 37.14 -35.71 -40.31
C ASP A 603 38.44 -36.53 -40.20
N ALA A 604 38.90 -36.82 -38.98
CA ALA A 604 40.12 -37.59 -38.72
C ALA A 604 39.92 -39.11 -38.84
N LYS A 605 38.68 -39.61 -38.70
CA LYS A 605 38.38 -41.06 -38.74
C LYS A 605 38.66 -41.67 -40.11
N SER A 606 38.53 -40.89 -41.17
CA SER A 606 38.77 -41.32 -42.54
C SER A 606 39.69 -40.27 -43.18
N PRO A 607 40.83 -40.64 -43.81
CA PRO A 607 41.71 -39.69 -44.54
C PRO A 607 41.02 -38.91 -45.69
N TYR A 608 39.71 -39.06 -45.88
CA TYR A 608 38.87 -38.67 -47.01
C TYR A 608 38.19 -37.32 -46.77
N THR A 609 38.23 -36.84 -45.53
CA THR A 609 37.50 -35.69 -45.02
C THR A 609 38.42 -34.55 -44.57
N GLY A 610 39.67 -34.48 -45.05
CA GLY A 610 40.69 -33.51 -44.62
C GLY A 610 40.23 -32.04 -44.57
N GLY A 611 39.65 -31.60 -43.45
CA GLY A 611 39.03 -30.27 -43.34
C GLY A 611 37.75 -30.09 -44.17
N HIS A 612 37.13 -31.16 -44.66
CA HIS A 612 35.86 -31.16 -45.38
C HIS A 612 34.74 -30.56 -44.52
N CYS A 613 34.57 -31.04 -43.28
CA CYS A 613 33.60 -30.48 -42.35
C CYS A 613 33.93 -29.04 -41.93
N GLN A 614 35.13 -28.52 -42.26
CA GLN A 614 35.50 -27.12 -42.05
C GLN A 614 35.23 -26.25 -43.28
N ARG A 615 35.39 -26.79 -44.49
CA ARG A 615 35.23 -26.06 -45.76
C ARG A 615 33.80 -25.97 -46.26
N VAL A 616 32.99 -27.03 -46.06
CA VAL A 616 31.56 -27.02 -46.42
C VAL A 616 30.79 -25.90 -45.70
N PRO A 617 30.97 -25.66 -44.38
CA PRO A 617 30.40 -24.49 -43.70
C PRO A 617 30.79 -23.16 -44.35
N GLU A 618 32.07 -22.94 -44.64
CA GLU A 618 32.55 -21.69 -45.26
C GLU A 618 31.85 -21.44 -46.60
N LEU A 619 31.76 -22.46 -47.45
CA LEU A 619 31.09 -22.35 -48.74
C LEU A 619 29.58 -22.13 -48.60
N THR A 620 28.94 -22.84 -47.66
CA THR A 620 27.51 -22.65 -47.32
C THR A 620 27.25 -21.22 -46.86
N PHE A 621 28.11 -20.66 -46.01
CA PHE A 621 27.98 -19.27 -45.56
C PHE A 621 28.22 -18.26 -46.68
N MET A 622 29.18 -18.48 -47.57
CA MET A 622 29.38 -17.61 -48.73
C MET A 622 28.13 -17.57 -49.60
N LEU A 623 27.49 -18.71 -49.84
CA LEU A 623 26.25 -18.80 -50.61
C LEU A 623 25.06 -18.18 -49.87
N ALA A 624 24.93 -18.41 -48.56
CA ALA A 624 23.88 -17.81 -47.74
C ALA A 624 24.00 -16.28 -47.66
N ARG A 625 25.22 -15.74 -47.58
CA ARG A 625 25.47 -14.29 -47.62
C ARG A 625 25.09 -13.72 -48.99
N ALA A 626 25.51 -14.38 -50.07
CA ALA A 626 25.12 -13.99 -51.42
C ALA A 626 23.59 -13.97 -51.61
N ALA A 627 22.87 -14.91 -51.00
CA ALA A 627 21.42 -14.95 -51.03
C ALA A 627 20.79 -13.80 -50.23
N CYS A 628 21.33 -13.47 -49.04
CA CYS A 628 20.86 -12.34 -48.24
C CYS A 628 21.17 -10.97 -48.89
N GLU A 629 22.24 -10.88 -49.67
CA GLU A 629 22.66 -9.66 -50.39
C GLU A 629 21.94 -9.48 -51.74
N ALA A 630 21.27 -10.53 -52.24
CA ALA A 630 20.59 -10.50 -53.52
C ALA A 630 19.44 -9.48 -53.51
N LYS A 631 19.50 -8.47 -54.39
CA LYS A 631 18.48 -7.41 -54.50
C LYS A 631 17.38 -7.71 -55.54
N SER A 632 17.53 -8.79 -56.29
CA SER A 632 16.63 -9.21 -57.38
C SER A 632 16.60 -10.73 -57.52
N GLY A 633 15.57 -11.26 -58.18
CA GLY A 633 15.40 -12.71 -58.37
C GLY A 633 14.71 -13.39 -57.18
N PRO A 634 14.78 -14.74 -57.09
CA PRO A 634 14.02 -15.53 -56.12
C PRO A 634 14.45 -15.34 -54.66
N PHE A 635 15.64 -14.79 -54.40
CA PHE A 635 16.18 -14.56 -53.04
C PHE A 635 16.07 -13.11 -52.55
N LYS A 636 15.37 -12.22 -53.28
CA LYS A 636 15.28 -10.79 -52.91
C LYS A 636 14.71 -10.54 -51.50
N ASP A 637 13.84 -11.44 -51.03
CA ASP A 637 13.17 -11.35 -49.74
C ASP A 637 13.79 -12.33 -48.72
N PHE A 638 14.85 -13.05 -49.08
CA PHE A 638 15.53 -13.99 -48.21
C PHE A 638 16.46 -13.24 -47.25
N SER A 639 16.28 -13.46 -45.95
CA SER A 639 17.19 -12.93 -44.94
C SER A 639 17.27 -13.90 -43.76
N LEU A 640 18.45 -13.95 -43.15
CA LEU A 640 18.70 -14.75 -41.94
C LEU A 640 18.98 -13.82 -40.77
N ASN A 641 18.25 -13.99 -39.68
CA ASN A 641 18.57 -13.35 -38.41
C ASN A 641 19.72 -14.07 -37.69
N GLU A 642 20.30 -13.45 -36.65
CA GLU A 642 21.44 -14.01 -35.89
C GLU A 642 21.22 -15.46 -35.43
N ARG A 643 19.99 -15.80 -35.02
CA ARG A 643 19.66 -17.16 -34.54
C ARG A 643 19.62 -18.18 -35.68
N GLN A 644 19.20 -17.76 -36.88
CA GLN A 644 19.20 -18.62 -38.06
C GLN A 644 20.63 -18.82 -38.60
N TRP A 645 21.48 -17.79 -38.52
CA TRP A 645 22.92 -17.94 -38.80
C TRP A 645 23.57 -18.95 -37.85
N GLU A 646 23.25 -18.88 -36.55
CA GLU A 646 23.73 -19.85 -35.54
C GLU A 646 23.23 -21.27 -35.86
N ALA A 647 21.95 -21.44 -36.25
CA ALA A 647 21.42 -22.73 -36.69
C ALA A 647 22.13 -23.29 -37.93
N LEU A 648 22.37 -22.44 -38.95
CA LEU A 648 23.09 -22.81 -40.15
C LEU A 648 24.55 -23.20 -39.84
N GLN A 649 25.20 -22.50 -38.91
CA GLN A 649 26.54 -22.83 -38.44
C GLN A 649 26.58 -24.23 -37.85
N ILE A 650 25.75 -24.48 -36.85
CA ILE A 650 25.75 -25.77 -36.16
C ILE A 650 25.39 -26.90 -37.12
N ALA A 651 24.40 -26.68 -37.99
CA ALA A 651 23.98 -27.68 -38.97
C ALA A 651 25.08 -28.00 -39.98
N SER A 652 25.76 -26.99 -40.52
CA SER A 652 26.83 -27.21 -41.51
C SER A 652 28.05 -27.90 -40.91
N TRP A 653 28.42 -27.62 -39.66
CA TRP A 653 29.51 -28.33 -38.99
C TRP A 653 29.18 -29.78 -38.66
N LEU A 654 27.89 -30.13 -38.48
CA LEU A 654 27.45 -31.45 -38.06
C LEU A 654 26.73 -32.26 -39.16
N HIS A 655 26.72 -31.78 -40.41
CA HIS A 655 26.02 -32.42 -41.53
C HIS A 655 26.42 -33.89 -41.71
N ASP A 656 27.69 -34.18 -41.50
CA ASP A 656 28.28 -35.51 -41.68
C ASP A 656 28.44 -36.31 -40.38
N CYS A 657 27.84 -35.87 -39.27
CA CYS A 657 28.11 -36.49 -37.97
C CYS A 657 27.72 -37.98 -37.86
N GLY A 658 26.78 -38.44 -38.68
CA GLY A 658 26.43 -39.86 -38.77
C GLY A 658 27.51 -40.77 -39.37
N LYS A 659 28.53 -40.23 -40.08
CA LYS A 659 29.67 -41.02 -40.61
C LYS A 659 30.46 -41.72 -39.49
N VAL A 660 30.33 -41.29 -38.24
CA VAL A 660 30.90 -41.97 -37.07
C VAL A 660 30.48 -43.45 -36.99
N THR A 661 29.29 -43.78 -37.48
CA THR A 661 28.74 -45.15 -37.47
C THR A 661 29.12 -45.98 -38.71
N THR A 662 29.60 -45.33 -39.76
CA THR A 662 29.91 -45.99 -41.03
C THR A 662 31.29 -46.65 -40.95
N PRO A 663 31.46 -47.92 -41.36
CA PRO A 663 32.76 -48.58 -41.35
C PRO A 663 33.74 -47.94 -42.34
N GLU A 664 34.99 -47.72 -41.92
CA GLU A 664 36.05 -47.10 -42.73
C GLU A 664 36.28 -47.85 -44.03
N TYR A 665 36.36 -49.19 -44.01
CA TYR A 665 36.58 -49.95 -45.25
C TYR A 665 35.44 -49.85 -46.28
N VAL A 666 34.25 -49.37 -45.89
CA VAL A 666 33.13 -49.09 -46.82
C VAL A 666 33.19 -47.64 -47.28
N VAL A 667 33.48 -46.72 -46.34
CA VAL A 667 34.16 -45.41 -46.51
C VAL A 667 35.00 -45.29 -47.78
N ASP A 668 35.99 -46.17 -47.72
CA ASP A 668 37.30 -45.96 -48.29
C ASP A 668 37.58 -46.93 -49.43
N LYS A 669 36.57 -47.76 -49.76
CA LYS A 669 36.62 -48.90 -50.68
C LYS A 669 37.14 -48.49 -52.07
N ALA A 670 38.40 -48.78 -52.33
CA ALA A 670 39.13 -48.43 -53.55
C ALA A 670 38.97 -49.49 -54.65
N THR A 671 38.77 -50.76 -54.30
CA THR A 671 38.52 -51.84 -55.28
C THR A 671 37.25 -52.65 -54.95
N LYS A 672 36.68 -53.35 -55.93
CA LYS A 672 35.38 -54.04 -55.80
C LYS A 672 35.40 -55.16 -54.75
N LEU A 673 36.51 -55.87 -54.59
CA LEU A 673 36.68 -56.98 -53.65
C LEU A 673 37.25 -56.56 -52.29
N GLU A 674 37.48 -55.27 -52.10
CA GLU A 674 38.01 -54.74 -50.85
C GLU A 674 36.99 -54.84 -49.72
N THR A 675 37.45 -55.39 -48.61
CA THR A 675 36.77 -55.40 -47.32
C THR A 675 37.72 -54.74 -46.31
N ILE A 676 38.00 -55.35 -45.15
CA ILE A 676 39.11 -54.89 -44.29
C ILE A 676 40.47 -55.02 -45.02
N TYR A 677 40.57 -55.91 -46.01
CA TYR A 677 41.66 -56.01 -46.98
C TYR A 677 41.11 -56.40 -48.37
N ASP A 678 41.91 -56.24 -49.42
CA ASP A 678 41.55 -56.65 -50.78
C ASP A 678 41.60 -58.18 -50.95
N ARG A 679 40.43 -58.78 -51.15
CA ARG A 679 40.28 -60.23 -51.31
C ARG A 679 40.75 -60.75 -52.67
N LEU A 680 41.16 -59.88 -53.60
CA LEU A 680 41.84 -60.29 -54.83
C LEU A 680 43.08 -61.16 -54.57
N HIS A 681 43.74 -60.99 -53.41
CA HIS A 681 44.87 -61.83 -53.01
C HIS A 681 44.49 -63.30 -52.77
N GLU A 682 43.28 -63.58 -52.29
CA GLU A 682 42.78 -64.95 -52.15
C GLU A 682 42.57 -65.59 -53.52
N ILE A 683 42.00 -64.83 -54.45
CA ILE A 683 41.80 -65.25 -55.84
C ILE A 683 43.17 -65.50 -56.49
N ARG A 684 44.15 -64.60 -56.31
CA ARG A 684 45.52 -64.76 -56.79
C ARG A 684 46.13 -66.06 -56.28
N MET A 685 45.96 -66.36 -55.00
CA MET A 685 46.45 -67.61 -54.41
C MET A 685 45.82 -68.84 -55.10
N ARG A 686 44.52 -68.82 -55.42
CA ARG A 686 43.87 -69.92 -56.14
C ARG A 686 44.43 -70.09 -57.56
N PHE A 687 44.72 -68.99 -58.27
CA PHE A 687 45.42 -69.05 -59.57
C PHE A 687 46.83 -69.68 -59.43
N GLU A 688 47.61 -69.28 -58.42
CA GLU A 688 48.93 -69.87 -58.13
C GLU A 688 48.84 -71.36 -57.79
N VAL A 689 47.82 -71.78 -57.04
CA VAL A 689 47.57 -73.21 -56.75
C VAL A 689 47.27 -73.97 -58.04
N ILE A 690 46.39 -73.45 -58.91
CA ILE A 690 46.10 -74.10 -60.20
C ILE A 690 47.37 -74.19 -61.06
N LYS A 691 48.21 -73.13 -61.11
CA LYS A 691 49.49 -73.18 -61.84
C LYS A 691 50.40 -74.29 -61.32
N ARG A 692 50.46 -74.47 -59.99
CA ARG A 692 51.20 -75.57 -59.35
C ARG A 692 50.57 -76.94 -59.63
N ASP A 693 49.26 -77.04 -59.68
CA ASP A 693 48.58 -78.29 -60.05
C ASP A 693 48.89 -78.68 -61.50
N VAL A 694 48.93 -77.71 -62.43
CA VAL A 694 49.37 -77.93 -63.83
C VAL A 694 50.83 -78.42 -63.88
N GLU A 695 51.72 -77.86 -63.05
CA GLU A 695 53.11 -78.34 -62.94
C GLU A 695 53.17 -79.77 -62.42
N ILE A 696 52.46 -80.07 -61.34
CA ILE A 696 52.44 -81.41 -60.73
C ILE A 696 51.85 -82.43 -61.71
N GLU A 697 50.79 -82.08 -62.43
CA GLU A 697 50.20 -82.90 -63.50
C GLU A 697 51.24 -83.17 -64.60
N THR A 698 51.93 -82.14 -65.05
CA THR A 698 52.99 -82.21 -66.06
C THR A 698 54.13 -83.14 -65.62
N LEU A 699 54.65 -82.96 -64.41
CA LEU A 699 55.70 -83.80 -63.84
C LEU A 699 55.26 -85.26 -63.69
N LYS A 700 54.02 -85.50 -63.23
CA LYS A 700 53.45 -86.85 -63.14
C LYS A 700 53.32 -87.52 -64.52
N ARG A 701 52.94 -86.76 -65.55
CA ARG A 701 52.87 -87.23 -66.96
C ARG A 701 54.26 -87.55 -67.50
N GLN A 702 55.25 -86.70 -67.24
CA GLN A 702 56.66 -86.95 -67.60
C GLN A 702 57.20 -88.21 -66.92
N LEU A 703 56.91 -88.42 -65.62
CA LEU A 703 57.29 -89.64 -64.90
C LEU A 703 56.66 -90.92 -65.47
N ARG A 704 55.54 -90.81 -66.19
CA ARG A 704 54.90 -91.93 -66.90
C ARG A 704 55.48 -92.19 -68.31
N GLY A 705 56.49 -91.42 -68.72
CA GLY A 705 57.18 -91.60 -70.01
C GLY A 705 56.56 -90.86 -71.19
N GLU A 706 55.66 -89.90 -70.95
CA GLU A 706 55.14 -89.00 -71.98
C GLU A 706 56.20 -87.97 -72.44
N ASP A 707 56.07 -87.43 -73.66
CA ASP A 707 57.06 -86.51 -74.25
C ASP A 707 57.25 -85.22 -73.42
N ALA A 708 58.46 -85.03 -72.90
CA ALA A 708 58.79 -83.93 -72.01
C ALA A 708 58.72 -82.56 -72.68
N GLU A 709 59.02 -82.45 -73.98
CA GLU A 709 58.98 -81.16 -74.71
C GLU A 709 57.55 -80.72 -75.01
N ALA A 710 56.71 -81.60 -75.54
CA ALA A 710 55.29 -81.31 -75.75
C ALA A 710 54.57 -80.94 -74.45
N LEU A 711 54.89 -81.64 -73.35
CA LEU A 711 54.32 -81.34 -72.03
C LEU A 711 54.78 -79.99 -71.47
N ARG A 712 56.04 -79.61 -71.70
CA ARG A 712 56.56 -78.29 -71.29
C ARG A 712 55.83 -77.15 -72.03
N ALA A 713 55.66 -77.30 -73.35
CA ALA A 713 54.94 -76.32 -74.16
C ALA A 713 53.45 -76.22 -73.79
N GLU A 714 52.79 -77.35 -73.49
CA GLU A 714 51.42 -77.37 -72.99
C GLU A 714 51.28 -76.62 -71.65
N ARG A 715 52.19 -76.88 -70.70
CA ARG A 715 52.24 -76.18 -69.41
C ARG A 715 52.39 -74.68 -69.60
N GLU A 716 53.37 -74.23 -70.39
CA GLU A 716 53.64 -72.81 -70.62
C GLU A 716 52.43 -72.09 -71.22
N ARG A 717 51.74 -72.73 -72.18
CA ARG A 717 50.48 -72.21 -72.74
C ARG A 717 49.39 -72.08 -71.66
N ARG A 718 49.19 -73.11 -70.83
CA ARG A 718 48.18 -73.09 -69.75
C ARG A 718 48.52 -72.04 -68.68
N TRP A 719 49.79 -71.85 -68.36
CA TRP A 719 50.23 -70.79 -67.43
C TRP A 719 49.97 -69.40 -68.01
N ALA A 720 50.29 -69.16 -69.29
CA ALA A 720 50.01 -67.89 -69.94
C ALA A 720 48.50 -67.56 -69.97
N GLU A 721 47.65 -68.55 -70.23
CA GLU A 721 46.18 -68.40 -70.19
C GLU A 721 45.69 -68.01 -68.78
N LEU A 722 46.24 -68.64 -67.73
CA LEU A 722 45.91 -68.33 -66.34
C LEU A 722 46.39 -66.94 -65.93
N ASP A 723 47.57 -66.51 -66.39
CA ASP A 723 48.11 -65.18 -66.13
C ASP A 723 47.26 -64.08 -66.81
N GLU A 724 46.80 -64.33 -68.04
CA GLU A 724 45.87 -63.41 -68.74
C GLU A 724 44.51 -63.33 -68.04
N ASP A 725 43.95 -64.47 -67.63
CA ASP A 725 42.69 -64.53 -66.91
C ASP A 725 42.77 -63.81 -65.56
N PHE A 726 43.85 -63.99 -64.81
CA PHE A 726 44.06 -63.26 -63.56
C PHE A 726 44.20 -61.75 -63.81
N ALA A 727 44.98 -61.35 -64.82
CA ALA A 727 45.13 -59.93 -65.18
C ALA A 727 43.78 -59.29 -65.55
N PHE A 728 42.90 -60.03 -66.23
CA PHE A 728 41.55 -59.59 -66.52
C PHE A 728 40.69 -59.46 -65.27
N VAL A 729 40.71 -60.43 -64.35
CA VAL A 729 40.00 -60.36 -63.07
C VAL A 729 40.51 -59.17 -62.23
N ALA A 730 41.83 -58.95 -62.18
CA ALA A 730 42.44 -57.84 -61.47
C ALA A 730 41.97 -56.48 -62.00
N ARG A 731 41.93 -56.29 -63.32
CA ARG A 731 41.38 -55.08 -63.95
C ARG A 731 39.90 -54.89 -63.60
N CYS A 732 39.10 -55.96 -63.59
CA CYS A 732 37.69 -55.87 -63.20
C CYS A 732 37.52 -55.38 -61.75
N ASN A 733 38.51 -55.61 -60.88
CA ASN A 733 38.49 -55.21 -59.48
C ASN A 733 38.67 -53.69 -59.27
N GLU A 734 39.33 -52.97 -60.18
CA GLU A 734 39.71 -51.55 -59.99
C GLU A 734 38.52 -50.57 -60.00
N GLY A 735 37.36 -50.97 -60.55
CA GLY A 735 36.11 -50.19 -60.44
C GLY A 735 36.05 -48.86 -61.20
N GLY A 736 37.05 -48.55 -62.04
CA GLY A 736 37.16 -47.28 -62.78
C GLY A 736 36.24 -47.14 -64.01
N GLU A 737 36.07 -48.20 -64.80
CA GLU A 737 35.35 -48.17 -66.08
C GLU A 737 34.00 -48.91 -66.03
N THR A 738 33.13 -48.62 -67.01
CA THR A 738 31.84 -49.32 -67.11
C THR A 738 32.07 -50.75 -67.60
N LEU A 739 31.67 -51.74 -66.82
CA LEU A 739 31.87 -53.16 -67.18
C LEU A 739 30.90 -53.57 -68.29
N ALA A 740 31.41 -53.99 -69.45
CA ALA A 740 30.59 -54.39 -70.58
C ALA A 740 29.92 -55.77 -70.35
N PRO A 741 28.77 -56.06 -70.99
CA PRO A 741 28.13 -57.37 -70.88
C PRO A 741 29.05 -58.54 -71.29
N GLU A 742 29.94 -58.32 -72.25
CA GLU A 742 30.93 -59.31 -72.70
C GLU A 742 31.98 -59.62 -71.63
N ASP A 743 32.41 -58.61 -70.86
CA ASP A 743 33.35 -58.77 -69.76
C ASP A 743 32.73 -59.56 -68.61
N VAL A 744 31.44 -59.32 -68.32
CA VAL A 744 30.68 -60.11 -67.35
C VAL A 744 30.63 -61.58 -67.77
N ALA A 745 30.36 -61.86 -69.04
CA ALA A 745 30.35 -63.23 -69.57
C ALA A 745 31.74 -63.89 -69.49
N ARG A 746 32.83 -63.12 -69.71
CA ARG A 746 34.20 -63.62 -69.52
C ARG A 746 34.48 -63.96 -68.06
N LEU A 747 34.10 -63.10 -67.11
CA LEU A 747 34.21 -63.38 -65.66
C LEU A 747 33.48 -64.67 -65.26
N GLU A 748 32.26 -64.88 -65.78
CA GLU A 748 31.48 -66.08 -65.51
C GLU A 748 32.13 -67.36 -66.08
N ARG A 749 32.84 -67.27 -67.21
CA ARG A 749 33.63 -68.40 -67.74
C ARG A 749 34.84 -68.71 -66.86
N ILE A 750 35.60 -67.69 -66.47
CA ILE A 750 36.78 -67.83 -65.61
C ILE A 750 36.38 -68.43 -64.26
N ALA A 751 35.26 -67.96 -63.69
CA ALA A 751 34.73 -68.44 -62.42
C ALA A 751 34.50 -69.97 -62.38
N LYS A 752 34.08 -70.56 -63.49
CA LYS A 752 33.77 -72.00 -63.59
C LYS A 752 35.00 -72.92 -63.57
N ARG A 753 36.22 -72.37 -63.69
CA ARG A 753 37.44 -73.14 -63.43
C ARG A 753 37.39 -73.68 -61.99
N THR A 754 37.99 -74.84 -61.75
CA THR A 754 37.94 -75.49 -60.43
C THR A 754 39.33 -75.70 -59.84
N TRP A 755 39.43 -75.68 -58.52
CA TRP A 755 40.61 -76.03 -57.74
C TRP A 755 40.23 -76.95 -56.59
N GLN A 756 41.21 -77.62 -55.98
CA GLN A 756 40.96 -78.56 -54.87
C GLN A 756 41.38 -78.00 -53.51
N ARG A 757 40.44 -78.06 -52.55
CA ARG A 757 40.70 -77.81 -51.15
C ARG A 757 40.84 -79.13 -50.39
N THR A 758 41.94 -79.27 -49.65
CA THR A 758 42.25 -80.48 -48.87
C THR A 758 42.11 -80.30 -47.36
N LEU A 759 41.95 -79.06 -46.89
CA LEU A 759 41.77 -78.71 -45.48
C LEU A 759 40.31 -78.33 -45.20
N ASP A 760 39.77 -78.73 -44.05
CA ASP A 760 38.43 -78.31 -43.62
C ASP A 760 38.39 -76.78 -43.43
N ASP A 761 37.41 -76.12 -44.02
CA ASP A 761 37.20 -74.68 -43.96
C ASP A 761 36.27 -74.28 -42.79
N ARG A 762 35.93 -75.21 -41.90
CA ARG A 762 35.08 -75.00 -40.72
C ARG A 762 35.84 -74.98 -39.39
N ILE A 763 37.15 -75.25 -39.40
CA ILE A 763 37.99 -75.24 -38.20
C ILE A 763 38.65 -73.86 -38.01
N GLY A 764 38.75 -73.39 -36.75
CA GLY A 764 39.37 -72.10 -36.42
C GLY A 764 38.51 -70.86 -36.68
N LEU A 765 37.20 -71.01 -36.90
CA LEU A 765 36.28 -69.92 -37.21
C LEU A 765 35.66 -69.28 -35.96
N SER A 766 35.23 -68.02 -36.09
CA SER A 766 34.36 -67.37 -35.10
C SER A 766 32.96 -68.00 -35.08
N GLU A 767 32.22 -67.90 -33.97
CA GLU A 767 30.85 -68.45 -33.86
C GLU A 767 29.90 -67.87 -34.93
N ALA A 768 30.02 -66.58 -35.22
CA ALA A 768 29.22 -65.93 -36.26
C ALA A 768 29.52 -66.48 -37.66
N GLU A 769 30.79 -66.78 -37.96
CA GLU A 769 31.20 -67.34 -39.25
C GLU A 769 30.85 -68.83 -39.37
N LYS A 770 31.03 -69.58 -38.29
CA LYS A 770 30.62 -70.98 -38.18
C LYS A 770 29.12 -71.14 -38.40
N ALA A 771 28.29 -70.26 -37.82
CA ALA A 771 26.86 -70.23 -38.05
C ALA A 771 26.51 -70.03 -39.54
N ARG A 772 27.23 -69.14 -40.24
CA ARG A 772 27.06 -68.93 -41.68
C ARG A 772 27.48 -70.15 -42.51
N LYS A 773 28.64 -70.75 -42.20
CA LYS A 773 29.13 -71.98 -42.86
C LYS A 773 28.19 -73.17 -42.65
N ASN A 774 27.51 -73.25 -41.51
CA ASN A 774 26.55 -74.32 -41.20
C ASN A 774 25.22 -74.23 -41.96
N ARG A 775 24.97 -73.15 -42.71
CA ARG A 775 23.80 -73.06 -43.61
C ARG A 775 23.86 -74.09 -44.74
N THR A 776 25.06 -74.50 -45.13
CA THR A 776 25.28 -75.56 -46.11
C THR A 776 25.88 -76.81 -45.45
N PRO A 777 25.62 -78.03 -45.97
CA PRO A 777 26.29 -79.25 -45.50
C PRO A 777 27.81 -79.21 -45.72
N ALA A 778 28.58 -79.87 -44.84
CA ALA A 778 30.03 -79.98 -45.01
C ALA A 778 30.37 -80.85 -46.23
N ALA A 779 31.26 -80.35 -47.11
CA ALA A 779 31.73 -81.10 -48.26
C ALA A 779 32.80 -82.12 -47.84
N PRO A 780 32.80 -83.34 -48.41
CA PRO A 780 33.87 -84.31 -48.18
C PRO A 780 35.20 -83.80 -48.78
N LEU A 781 36.31 -84.10 -48.10
CA LEU A 781 37.66 -83.72 -48.55
C LEU A 781 38.32 -84.84 -49.39
N PRO A 782 39.07 -84.51 -50.46
CA PRO A 782 39.28 -83.18 -51.01
C PRO A 782 38.02 -82.62 -51.69
N ALA A 783 37.69 -81.37 -51.41
CA ALA A 783 36.52 -80.68 -51.98
C ALA A 783 36.92 -79.95 -53.27
N THR A 784 36.12 -80.11 -54.33
CA THR A 784 36.28 -79.34 -55.58
C THR A 784 35.49 -78.05 -55.48
N GLU A 785 36.16 -76.91 -55.67
CA GLU A 785 35.54 -75.59 -55.58
C GLU A 785 35.75 -74.80 -56.88
N TYR A 786 34.81 -73.90 -57.18
CA TYR A 786 34.97 -72.93 -58.26
C TYR A 786 36.04 -71.89 -57.93
N LEU A 787 36.71 -71.36 -58.96
CA LEU A 787 37.79 -70.39 -58.85
C LEU A 787 37.27 -69.07 -58.27
N LEU A 788 36.13 -68.62 -58.78
CA LEU A 788 35.35 -67.50 -58.22
C LEU A 788 33.99 -68.02 -57.81
N ALA A 789 33.55 -67.70 -56.59
CA ALA A 789 32.29 -68.23 -56.06
C ALA A 789 31.49 -67.21 -55.25
N ASP A 790 30.17 -67.21 -55.46
CA ASP A 790 29.19 -66.54 -54.60
C ASP A 790 28.61 -67.61 -53.67
N LYS A 791 29.18 -67.75 -52.47
CA LYS A 791 28.79 -68.76 -51.46
C LYS A 791 27.73 -68.20 -50.50
N ASP A 792 26.87 -69.05 -49.94
CA ASP A 792 25.85 -68.66 -48.94
C ASP A 792 26.44 -68.01 -47.67
N GLU A 793 27.69 -68.32 -47.34
CA GLU A 793 28.42 -67.73 -46.22
C GLU A 793 28.87 -66.29 -46.48
N HIS A 794 28.95 -65.87 -47.75
CA HIS A 794 29.25 -64.50 -48.15
C HIS A 794 28.08 -63.54 -47.87
N LEU A 795 26.88 -64.08 -47.66
CA LEU A 795 25.67 -63.31 -47.35
C LEU A 795 25.60 -63.04 -45.84
N ILE A 796 25.81 -61.77 -45.47
CA ILE A 796 25.72 -61.31 -44.08
C ILE A 796 24.33 -60.73 -43.86
N GLU A 797 23.57 -61.35 -42.96
CA GLU A 797 22.21 -60.93 -42.62
C GLU A 797 22.22 -59.66 -41.77
N ARG A 798 21.19 -58.83 -41.96
CA ARG A 798 20.97 -57.65 -41.13
C ARG A 798 20.26 -58.09 -39.85
N PRO A 799 20.72 -57.65 -38.67
CA PRO A 799 20.01 -57.93 -37.44
C PRO A 799 18.71 -57.10 -37.37
N ALA A 800 17.66 -57.65 -36.75
CA ALA A 800 16.32 -57.04 -36.75
C ALA A 800 16.27 -55.61 -36.17
N PHE A 801 17.19 -55.25 -35.25
CA PHE A 801 17.24 -53.89 -34.67
C PHE A 801 17.80 -52.83 -35.63
N GLU A 802 18.45 -53.23 -36.73
CA GLU A 802 18.94 -52.33 -37.80
C GLU A 802 17.92 -52.14 -38.94
N GLU A 803 16.75 -52.79 -38.85
CA GLU A 803 15.68 -52.63 -39.83
C GLU A 803 14.82 -51.41 -39.48
N LEU A 804 14.69 -50.50 -40.45
CA LEU A 804 13.82 -49.34 -40.31
C LEU A 804 12.36 -49.77 -40.49
N SER A 805 11.52 -49.50 -39.49
CA SER A 805 10.07 -49.67 -39.63
C SER A 805 9.52 -48.76 -40.72
N PRO A 806 8.54 -49.23 -41.54
CA PRO A 806 7.80 -48.38 -42.48
C PRO A 806 7.17 -47.15 -41.80
N ASP A 807 6.73 -47.29 -40.55
CA ASP A 807 6.11 -46.22 -39.74
C ASP A 807 7.12 -45.53 -38.81
N ASN A 808 8.38 -45.38 -39.23
CA ASN A 808 9.40 -44.74 -38.40
C ASN A 808 9.06 -43.26 -38.14
N PRO A 809 9.32 -42.75 -36.92
CA PRO A 809 8.91 -41.40 -36.52
C PRO A 809 9.63 -40.27 -37.25
N TRP A 810 10.69 -40.58 -38.00
CA TRP A 810 11.50 -39.60 -38.74
C TRP A 810 11.11 -39.48 -40.23
N GLY A 811 10.19 -40.32 -40.72
CA GLY A 811 9.70 -40.29 -42.11
C GLY A 811 10.70 -40.81 -43.15
N PHE A 812 11.66 -41.65 -42.75
CA PHE A 812 12.65 -42.23 -43.68
C PHE A 812 11.98 -43.20 -44.67
N LYS A 813 12.34 -43.08 -45.95
CA LYS A 813 11.86 -43.91 -47.07
C LYS A 813 12.99 -44.72 -47.74
N LEU A 814 14.18 -44.73 -47.14
CA LEU A 814 15.35 -45.45 -47.68
C LEU A 814 15.10 -46.96 -47.69
N ARG A 815 15.08 -47.57 -48.88
CA ARG A 815 14.85 -49.01 -49.04
C ARG A 815 16.10 -49.80 -48.65
N ALA A 816 15.99 -50.61 -47.61
CA ALA A 816 17.07 -51.51 -47.19
C ALA A 816 17.18 -52.75 -48.10
N PRO A 817 18.38 -53.08 -48.60
CA PRO A 817 18.65 -54.37 -49.21
C PRO A 817 18.44 -55.51 -48.20
N LYS A 818 18.13 -56.72 -48.71
CA LYS A 818 17.86 -57.91 -47.90
C LYS A 818 19.01 -58.26 -46.97
N TYR A 819 20.25 -58.15 -47.47
CA TYR A 819 21.45 -58.46 -46.71
C TYR A 819 22.14 -57.17 -46.25
N LYS A 820 22.87 -57.26 -45.14
CA LYS A 820 23.72 -56.17 -44.65
C LYS A 820 24.97 -56.02 -45.50
N TYR A 821 25.56 -57.15 -45.92
CA TYR A 821 26.65 -57.20 -46.88
C TYR A 821 26.51 -58.45 -47.76
N ASN A 822 26.85 -58.31 -49.04
CA ASN A 822 27.04 -59.44 -49.93
C ASN A 822 28.51 -59.49 -50.38
N ARG A 823 29.27 -60.42 -49.81
CA ARG A 823 30.70 -60.61 -50.09
C ARG A 823 30.96 -61.59 -51.25
N GLY A 824 29.96 -61.86 -52.09
CA GLY A 824 30.12 -62.71 -53.27
C GLY A 824 31.22 -62.18 -54.19
N GLU A 825 32.15 -63.02 -54.63
CA GLU A 825 33.27 -62.59 -55.48
C GLU A 825 32.78 -62.14 -56.86
N LEU A 826 31.88 -62.90 -57.47
CA LEU A 826 31.26 -62.52 -58.75
C LEU A 826 30.29 -61.37 -58.55
N HIS A 827 29.49 -61.39 -57.48
CA HIS A 827 28.60 -60.28 -57.14
C HIS A 827 29.34 -58.94 -57.10
N ASN A 828 30.49 -58.88 -56.42
CA ASN A 828 31.31 -57.68 -56.32
C ASN A 828 32.00 -57.35 -57.65
N LEU A 829 32.63 -58.30 -58.34
CA LEU A 829 33.35 -58.03 -59.59
C LEU A 829 32.42 -57.53 -60.73
N ARG A 830 31.15 -57.92 -60.70
CA ARG A 830 30.11 -57.57 -61.70
C ARG A 830 29.51 -56.18 -61.53
N ILE A 831 29.90 -55.40 -60.51
CA ILE A 831 29.43 -54.02 -60.36
C ILE A 831 29.73 -53.25 -61.65
N SER A 832 28.69 -52.68 -62.25
CA SER A 832 28.78 -52.04 -63.57
C SER A 832 29.55 -50.72 -63.52
N ARG A 833 29.45 -49.96 -62.42
CA ARG A 833 30.12 -48.67 -62.25
C ARG A 833 30.53 -48.45 -60.79
N GLY A 834 31.79 -48.09 -60.57
CA GLY A 834 32.35 -47.87 -59.25
C GLY A 834 32.68 -49.17 -58.51
N THR A 835 32.87 -49.06 -57.20
CA THR A 835 33.39 -50.13 -56.33
C THR A 835 32.37 -50.69 -55.34
N LEU A 836 31.23 -50.01 -55.17
CA LEU A 836 30.25 -50.28 -54.12
C LEU A 836 29.07 -51.12 -54.63
N THR A 837 28.75 -52.18 -53.89
CA THR A 837 27.51 -52.97 -54.02
C THR A 837 26.28 -52.16 -53.59
N GLU A 838 25.07 -52.70 -53.79
CA GLU A 838 23.83 -52.07 -53.31
C GLU A 838 23.80 -52.02 -51.78
N GLU A 839 24.25 -53.10 -51.13
CA GLU A 839 24.37 -53.23 -49.67
C GLU A 839 25.32 -52.18 -49.09
N GLU A 840 26.51 -52.05 -49.67
CA GLU A 840 27.51 -51.06 -49.24
C GLU A 840 27.04 -49.63 -49.50
N ARG A 841 26.39 -49.37 -50.63
CA ARG A 841 25.80 -48.06 -50.94
C ARG A 841 24.71 -47.69 -49.93
N TYR A 842 23.88 -48.66 -49.51
CA TYR A 842 22.92 -48.43 -48.44
C TYR A 842 23.63 -48.06 -47.13
N VAL A 843 24.71 -48.78 -46.77
CA VAL A 843 25.49 -48.50 -45.55
C VAL A 843 26.08 -47.09 -45.60
N ILE A 844 26.59 -46.64 -46.75
CA ILE A 844 27.04 -45.26 -46.93
C ILE A 844 25.86 -44.31 -46.75
N ASN A 845 24.78 -44.44 -47.53
CA ASN A 845 23.63 -43.50 -47.47
C ASN A 845 23.00 -43.41 -46.06
N HIS A 846 23.11 -44.48 -45.27
CA HIS A 846 22.62 -44.54 -43.91
C HIS A 846 23.32 -43.55 -42.94
N HIS A 847 24.47 -42.96 -43.29
CA HIS A 847 25.08 -41.91 -42.48
C HIS A 847 24.14 -40.71 -42.26
N ILE A 848 23.31 -40.37 -43.24
CA ILE A 848 22.34 -39.27 -43.10
C ILE A 848 21.18 -39.63 -42.18
N VAL A 849 20.74 -40.89 -42.23
CA VAL A 849 19.79 -41.42 -41.24
C VAL A 849 20.35 -41.24 -39.83
N GLN A 850 21.63 -41.56 -39.64
CA GLN A 850 22.30 -41.42 -38.35
C GLN A 850 22.52 -39.96 -37.95
N THR A 851 22.89 -39.07 -38.88
CA THR A 851 22.95 -37.61 -38.64
C THR A 851 21.61 -37.11 -38.08
N ILE A 852 20.49 -37.43 -38.74
CA ILE A 852 19.17 -36.99 -38.30
C ILE A 852 18.81 -37.58 -36.93
N ILE A 853 19.03 -38.88 -36.70
CA ILE A 853 18.73 -39.53 -35.42
C ILE A 853 19.56 -38.91 -34.29
N MET A 854 20.87 -38.78 -34.47
CA MET A 854 21.78 -38.23 -33.46
C MET A 854 21.44 -36.78 -33.12
N LEU A 855 21.24 -35.94 -34.13
CA LEU A 855 20.91 -34.53 -33.91
C LEU A 855 19.50 -34.34 -33.34
N SER A 856 18.54 -35.20 -33.70
CA SER A 856 17.18 -35.16 -33.14
C SER A 856 17.12 -35.54 -31.65
N GLN A 857 18.14 -36.21 -31.12
CA GLN A 857 18.23 -36.54 -29.69
C GLN A 857 18.82 -35.40 -28.86
N LEU A 858 19.47 -34.43 -29.49
CA LEU A 858 20.03 -33.28 -28.78
C LEU A 858 18.89 -32.34 -28.32
N PRO A 859 18.94 -31.82 -27.08
CA PRO A 859 17.91 -30.95 -26.53
C PRO A 859 18.06 -29.51 -27.07
N PHE A 860 17.90 -29.33 -28.38
CA PHE A 860 18.07 -28.04 -29.02
C PHE A 860 17.01 -27.02 -28.53
N PRO A 861 17.43 -25.77 -28.21
CA PRO A 861 16.49 -24.69 -27.97
C PRO A 861 15.66 -24.41 -29.23
N ALA A 862 14.51 -23.74 -29.07
CA ALA A 862 13.51 -23.58 -30.14
C ALA A 862 14.07 -23.05 -31.47
N HIS A 863 15.06 -22.14 -31.42
CA HIS A 863 15.66 -21.55 -32.62
C HIS A 863 16.66 -22.48 -33.34
N LEU A 864 17.14 -23.55 -32.69
CA LEU A 864 18.03 -24.56 -33.26
C LEU A 864 17.29 -25.84 -33.68
N ARG A 865 15.95 -25.89 -33.59
CA ARG A 865 15.16 -27.08 -33.95
C ARG A 865 15.26 -27.47 -35.42
N ALA A 866 15.65 -26.55 -36.30
CA ALA A 866 15.85 -26.81 -37.72
C ALA A 866 17.18 -27.53 -38.01
N VAL A 867 18.13 -27.56 -37.06
CA VAL A 867 19.46 -28.14 -37.25
C VAL A 867 19.43 -29.56 -37.84
N PRO A 868 18.63 -30.52 -37.33
CA PRO A 868 18.58 -31.88 -37.89
C PRO A 868 18.06 -31.93 -39.34
N GLU A 869 17.17 -31.03 -39.74
CA GLU A 869 16.66 -30.94 -41.12
C GLU A 869 17.71 -30.35 -42.05
N ILE A 870 18.33 -29.23 -41.65
CA ILE A 870 19.37 -28.56 -42.45
C ILE A 870 20.56 -29.50 -42.64
N ALA A 871 21.05 -30.09 -41.55
CA ALA A 871 22.16 -31.02 -41.55
C ALA A 871 21.84 -32.34 -42.26
N GLY A 872 20.62 -32.85 -42.14
CA GLY A 872 20.21 -34.13 -42.75
C GLY A 872 19.64 -34.02 -44.16
N GLY A 873 19.38 -32.82 -44.66
CA GLY A 873 18.71 -32.58 -45.94
C GLY A 873 19.65 -32.46 -47.14
N HIS A 874 20.96 -32.39 -46.95
CA HIS A 874 21.92 -32.10 -48.04
C HIS A 874 22.08 -33.23 -49.08
N HIS A 875 21.53 -34.42 -48.83
CA HIS A 875 21.44 -35.53 -49.82
C HIS A 875 20.05 -35.70 -50.45
N GLU A 876 19.10 -34.85 -50.07
CA GLU A 876 17.82 -34.77 -50.77
C GLU A 876 18.02 -34.07 -52.13
N LYS A 877 17.21 -34.45 -53.11
CA LYS A 877 17.28 -33.94 -54.49
C LYS A 877 15.98 -33.22 -54.83
N MET A 878 16.06 -32.22 -55.70
CA MET A 878 14.89 -31.36 -55.97
C MET A 878 13.73 -32.12 -56.62
N ASP A 879 14.03 -33.24 -57.29
CA ASP A 879 13.08 -34.14 -57.95
C ASP A 879 12.46 -35.21 -57.02
N GLY A 880 12.90 -35.31 -55.76
CA GLY A 880 12.44 -36.32 -54.79
C GLY A 880 13.12 -37.68 -54.90
N THR A 881 14.14 -37.85 -55.76
CA THR A 881 14.92 -39.10 -55.86
C THR A 881 16.09 -39.17 -54.87
N GLY A 882 16.20 -38.16 -53.99
CA GLY A 882 17.18 -38.10 -52.92
C GLY A 882 16.84 -38.96 -51.71
N TYR A 883 17.62 -38.81 -50.64
CA TYR A 883 17.46 -39.60 -49.41
C TYR A 883 17.79 -38.75 -48.17
N PRO A 884 17.31 -39.11 -46.96
CA PRO A 884 16.63 -40.37 -46.60
C PRO A 884 15.09 -40.33 -46.63
N ARG A 885 14.46 -39.17 -46.80
CA ARG A 885 13.00 -38.99 -46.79
C ARG A 885 12.40 -38.86 -48.19
N GLY A 886 13.22 -38.57 -49.21
CA GLY A 886 12.76 -38.37 -50.59
C GLY A 886 11.91 -37.11 -50.68
N LEU A 887 12.44 -36.00 -50.16
CA LEU A 887 11.79 -34.69 -50.16
C LEU A 887 11.92 -34.03 -51.53
N LYS A 888 10.91 -33.27 -51.92
CA LYS A 888 10.97 -32.37 -53.08
C LYS A 888 11.47 -30.99 -52.68
N ARG A 889 11.83 -30.19 -53.69
CA ARG A 889 12.35 -28.82 -53.53
C ARG A 889 11.58 -27.94 -52.53
N ASP A 890 10.26 -27.97 -52.58
CA ASP A 890 9.35 -27.15 -51.77
C ASP A 890 9.18 -27.65 -50.32
N GLU A 891 9.59 -28.89 -50.06
CA GLU A 891 9.56 -29.51 -48.73
C GLU A 891 10.87 -29.29 -47.95
N MET A 892 11.88 -28.67 -48.57
CA MET A 892 13.21 -28.43 -48.01
C MET A 892 13.46 -26.97 -47.67
N SER A 893 14.18 -26.72 -46.58
CA SER A 893 14.70 -25.39 -46.28
C SER A 893 15.65 -24.88 -47.38
N VAL A 894 15.79 -23.56 -47.50
CA VAL A 894 16.77 -22.98 -48.45
C VAL A 894 18.19 -23.34 -47.99
N GLU A 895 18.40 -23.34 -46.68
CA GLU A 895 19.62 -23.71 -45.97
C GLU A 895 20.09 -25.14 -46.30
N ALA A 896 19.19 -26.14 -46.26
CA ALA A 896 19.51 -27.51 -46.64
C ALA A 896 19.93 -27.62 -48.12
N ARG A 897 19.27 -26.86 -49.00
CA ARG A 897 19.57 -26.82 -50.44
C ARG A 897 20.90 -26.13 -50.75
N MET A 898 21.26 -25.08 -49.99
CA MET A 898 22.57 -24.44 -50.06
C MET A 898 23.68 -25.42 -49.65
N MET A 899 23.45 -26.19 -48.58
CA MET A 899 24.40 -27.19 -48.10
C MET A 899 24.65 -28.31 -49.11
N ALA A 900 23.61 -28.78 -49.81
CA ALA A 900 23.76 -29.75 -50.89
C ALA A 900 24.71 -29.27 -51.99
N ILE A 901 24.57 -28.01 -52.42
CA ILE A 901 25.47 -27.40 -53.44
C ILE A 901 26.89 -27.30 -52.90
N ALA A 902 27.05 -26.85 -51.65
CA ALA A 902 28.35 -26.68 -51.01
C ALA A 902 29.08 -28.02 -50.85
N ASP A 903 28.41 -29.04 -50.34
CA ASP A 903 28.95 -30.39 -50.15
C ASP A 903 29.38 -31.02 -51.49
N ILE A 904 28.52 -30.96 -52.52
CA ILE A 904 28.84 -31.50 -53.86
C ILE A 904 30.06 -30.79 -54.47
N PHE A 905 30.10 -29.45 -54.42
CA PHE A 905 31.21 -28.69 -55.02
C PHE A 905 32.53 -28.95 -54.30
N GLU A 906 32.52 -28.94 -52.96
CA GLU A 906 33.68 -29.30 -52.15
C GLU A 906 34.16 -30.71 -52.51
N ALA A 907 33.25 -31.68 -52.53
CA ALA A 907 33.58 -33.07 -52.77
C ALA A 907 34.16 -33.35 -54.16
N LEU A 908 33.80 -32.55 -55.18
CA LEU A 908 34.36 -32.65 -56.54
C LEU A 908 35.74 -32.00 -56.66
N THR A 909 36.02 -30.97 -55.86
CA THR A 909 37.21 -30.12 -55.98
C THR A 909 38.31 -30.42 -54.97
N ALA A 910 38.02 -31.17 -53.90
CA ALA A 910 38.95 -31.57 -52.86
C ALA A 910 40.18 -32.32 -53.41
N ALA A 911 41.38 -31.82 -53.12
CA ALA A 911 42.66 -32.35 -53.64
C ALA A 911 43.42 -33.29 -52.69
N ASP A 912 42.92 -33.40 -51.47
CA ASP A 912 43.44 -34.16 -50.33
C ASP A 912 42.87 -35.59 -50.25
N ARG A 913 41.98 -35.99 -51.17
CA ARG A 913 41.39 -37.34 -51.22
C ARG A 913 42.37 -38.36 -51.81
N PRO A 914 42.84 -39.39 -51.07
CA PRO A 914 43.94 -40.28 -51.49
C PRO A 914 43.73 -41.13 -52.76
N TYR A 915 42.47 -41.32 -53.16
CA TYR A 915 42.03 -42.35 -54.12
C TYR A 915 41.44 -41.76 -55.41
N LYS A 916 41.28 -40.43 -55.49
CA LYS A 916 40.74 -39.74 -56.69
C LYS A 916 41.55 -38.50 -56.97
N LYS A 917 41.98 -38.34 -58.23
CA LYS A 917 42.59 -37.10 -58.70
C LYS A 917 41.57 -35.96 -58.58
N ALA A 918 41.96 -34.87 -57.93
CA ALA A 918 41.17 -33.66 -57.81
C ALA A 918 40.72 -33.17 -59.20
N LYS A 919 39.45 -32.80 -59.35
CA LYS A 919 38.93 -32.30 -60.62
C LYS A 919 39.30 -30.84 -60.82
N PRO A 920 39.59 -30.41 -62.06
CA PRO A 920 39.66 -28.99 -62.38
C PRO A 920 38.26 -28.35 -62.29
N LEU A 921 38.20 -27.03 -62.14
CA LEU A 921 36.94 -26.28 -62.00
C LEU A 921 36.01 -26.51 -63.20
N SER A 922 36.55 -26.57 -64.41
CA SER A 922 35.76 -26.82 -65.63
C SER A 922 34.95 -28.11 -65.55
N GLU A 923 35.57 -29.18 -65.06
CA GLU A 923 34.93 -30.49 -64.90
C GLU A 923 33.92 -30.48 -63.74
N ALA A 924 34.28 -29.89 -62.60
CA ALA A 924 33.39 -29.80 -61.44
C ALA A 924 32.11 -29.00 -61.77
N LEU A 925 32.26 -27.81 -62.38
CA LEU A 925 31.13 -26.99 -62.79
C LEU A 925 30.31 -27.68 -63.89
N GLY A 926 30.93 -28.35 -64.86
CA GLY A 926 30.23 -29.12 -65.88
C GLY A 926 29.42 -30.30 -65.33
N ILE A 927 29.88 -30.93 -64.24
CA ILE A 927 29.10 -31.94 -63.51
C ILE A 927 27.91 -31.29 -62.83
N MET A 928 28.11 -30.19 -62.10
CA MET A 928 27.03 -29.52 -61.38
C MET A 928 25.96 -28.91 -62.31
N GLN A 929 26.34 -28.37 -63.46
CA GLN A 929 25.39 -27.90 -64.49
C GLN A 929 24.48 -29.04 -64.98
N ARG A 930 25.05 -30.24 -65.15
CA ARG A 930 24.26 -31.43 -65.49
C ARG A 930 23.33 -31.84 -64.35
N MET A 931 23.82 -31.82 -63.12
CA MET A 931 23.02 -32.09 -61.92
C MET A 931 21.87 -31.10 -61.76
N LYS A 932 22.06 -29.82 -62.08
CA LYS A 932 21.00 -28.81 -62.15
C LYS A 932 19.92 -29.23 -63.15
N ARG A 933 20.32 -29.59 -64.39
CA ARG A 933 19.39 -29.99 -65.45
C ARG A 933 18.62 -31.27 -65.13
N GLU A 934 19.26 -32.19 -64.41
CA GLU A 934 18.66 -33.45 -63.94
C GLU A 934 17.80 -33.27 -62.67
N GLY A 935 17.73 -32.07 -62.09
CA GLY A 935 16.93 -31.81 -60.89
C GLY A 935 17.56 -32.34 -59.59
N HIS A 936 18.87 -32.61 -59.59
CA HIS A 936 19.58 -33.06 -58.39
C HIS A 936 19.90 -31.93 -57.41
N ILE A 937 20.16 -30.72 -57.91
CA ILE A 937 20.47 -29.53 -57.10
C ILE A 937 19.50 -28.38 -57.44
N ASP A 938 19.37 -27.42 -56.52
CA ASP A 938 18.48 -26.28 -56.71
C ASP A 938 18.96 -25.36 -57.83
N PRO A 939 18.14 -25.12 -58.88
CA PRO A 939 18.57 -24.34 -60.03
C PRO A 939 18.79 -22.86 -59.73
N ASP A 940 17.98 -22.29 -58.83
CA ASP A 940 18.06 -20.87 -58.50
C ASP A 940 19.29 -20.60 -57.61
N LEU A 941 19.58 -21.48 -56.66
CA LEU A 941 20.78 -21.37 -55.83
C LEU A 941 22.06 -21.66 -56.61
N TYR A 942 22.03 -22.57 -57.59
CA TYR A 942 23.19 -22.81 -58.44
C TYR A 942 23.48 -21.62 -59.36
N GLU A 943 22.45 -21.00 -59.94
CA GLU A 943 22.65 -19.76 -60.70
C GLU A 943 23.20 -18.64 -59.80
N LEU A 944 22.66 -18.47 -58.59
CA LEU A 944 23.21 -17.54 -57.61
C LEU A 944 24.68 -17.85 -57.30
N PHE A 945 25.04 -19.12 -57.09
CA PHE A 945 26.40 -19.57 -56.84
C PHE A 945 27.37 -19.15 -57.97
N ILE A 946 26.94 -19.25 -59.24
CA ILE A 946 27.70 -18.82 -60.42
C ILE A 946 27.79 -17.29 -60.49
N ASP A 947 26.64 -16.60 -60.47
CA ASP A 947 26.52 -15.16 -60.73
C ASP A 947 27.17 -14.30 -59.62
N SER A 948 27.08 -14.74 -58.36
CA SER A 948 27.71 -14.05 -57.22
C SER A 948 29.22 -14.25 -57.11
N GLY A 949 29.80 -15.14 -57.93
CA GLY A 949 31.23 -15.48 -57.90
C GLY A 949 31.66 -16.25 -56.65
N VAL A 950 30.71 -16.89 -55.93
CA VAL A 950 31.03 -17.69 -54.73
C VAL A 950 32.00 -18.83 -55.08
N TRP A 951 31.80 -19.51 -56.21
CA TRP A 951 32.71 -20.55 -56.72
C TRP A 951 34.16 -20.05 -56.87
N ARG A 952 34.35 -18.82 -57.38
CA ARG A 952 35.68 -18.22 -57.59
C ARG A 952 36.33 -17.85 -56.27
N LYS A 953 35.60 -17.16 -55.38
CA LYS A 953 36.09 -16.76 -54.05
C LYS A 953 36.56 -17.98 -53.24
N TYR A 954 35.79 -19.07 -53.31
CA TYR A 954 36.17 -20.32 -52.68
C TYR A 954 37.42 -20.92 -53.35
N ALA A 955 37.47 -20.97 -54.68
CA ALA A 955 38.59 -21.55 -55.40
C ALA A 955 39.92 -20.83 -55.15
N GLU A 956 39.92 -19.51 -55.15
CA GLU A 956 41.11 -18.70 -54.86
C GLU A 956 41.67 -18.93 -53.44
N ARG A 957 40.81 -19.34 -52.49
CA ARG A 957 41.18 -19.56 -51.09
C ARG A 957 41.61 -21.00 -50.78
N TYR A 958 40.99 -21.99 -51.42
CA TYR A 958 41.12 -23.41 -51.02
C TYR A 958 41.61 -24.37 -52.10
N LEU A 959 41.49 -24.02 -53.39
CA LEU A 959 41.95 -24.89 -54.48
C LEU A 959 43.40 -24.61 -54.85
N ARG A 960 44.09 -25.63 -55.39
CA ARG A 960 45.44 -25.44 -55.93
C ARG A 960 45.40 -24.66 -57.25
N PRO A 961 46.44 -23.88 -57.60
CA PRO A 961 46.45 -23.10 -58.84
C PRO A 961 46.26 -23.93 -60.12
N ASP A 962 46.69 -25.19 -60.13
CA ASP A 962 46.53 -26.11 -61.27
C ASP A 962 45.07 -26.54 -61.52
N GLN A 963 44.19 -26.38 -60.52
CA GLN A 963 42.76 -26.72 -60.64
C GLN A 963 41.91 -25.56 -61.15
N ILE A 964 42.43 -24.32 -61.12
CA ILE A 964 41.68 -23.11 -61.46
C ILE A 964 41.85 -22.81 -62.96
N ASP A 965 41.16 -23.58 -63.79
CA ASP A 965 41.22 -23.50 -65.25
C ASP A 965 40.08 -22.69 -65.89
N VAL A 966 39.17 -22.15 -65.07
CA VAL A 966 37.99 -21.38 -65.51
C VAL A 966 38.16 -19.89 -65.20
N GLN A 967 38.14 -19.05 -66.23
CA GLN A 967 38.14 -17.58 -66.09
C GLN A 967 36.74 -16.96 -66.10
N ASP A 968 35.80 -17.60 -66.81
CA ASP A 968 34.40 -17.21 -66.90
C ASP A 968 33.50 -18.44 -66.72
N ALA A 969 32.58 -18.37 -65.77
CA ALA A 969 31.66 -19.46 -65.45
C ALA A 969 30.31 -19.39 -66.18
N VAL A 970 30.06 -18.34 -66.98
CA VAL A 970 28.82 -18.19 -67.77
C VAL A 970 28.48 -19.42 -68.63
N PRO A 971 29.44 -20.13 -69.27
CA PRO A 971 29.12 -21.34 -70.03
C PRO A 971 28.55 -22.50 -69.19
N TYR A 972 28.80 -22.48 -67.88
CA TYR A 972 28.36 -23.50 -66.92
C TYR A 972 27.07 -23.12 -66.20
N ARG A 973 26.48 -21.96 -66.52
CA ARG A 973 25.23 -21.49 -65.93
C ARG A 973 24.06 -22.46 -66.17
#